data_AF-A0A359H8B0-F1
#
_entry.id   AF-A0A359H8B0-F1
#
_cell.length_a   1.000
_cell.length_b   1.000
_cell.length_c   1.000
_cell.angle_alpha   90.00
_cell.angle_beta   90.00
_cell.angle_gamma   90.00
#
_symmetry.space_group_name_H-M   'P 1'
#
loop_
_entity.id
_entity.type
_entity.pdbx_description
1 polymer ?
#
loop_
_entity_poly.entity_id
_entity_poly.type
_entity_poly.pdbx_seq_one_letter_code
_entity_poly.pdbx_strand_id
1 'polypeptide(L)'
;MNKETVSLCLIAKDEEEFVQSCINSVKHLVDEIVVVDTGSLDKTAKLAVEAGAQVYSFGWTGDFARARNFALEQASSGWILVLDADEILKPVSAGEFYRLLQAADVEGYFLRVESFLGTGWETATDQVVRLFRNKPAYKFAGAIHEQVAPSILSANGGKGLAAAPLVINHYGYLKAQVIKKNKFYRNTSIINRELESNPADPFLLYCLAVEHYQRGDFTGGLDCLEKALVLLQGTEGYFEDVLLNLALGLLKTGSMERLIDFTTKSLQMFPEHRDLILLRGLGYLSRGKHLEAMKDLNKSSQASDAGLLHGFGPRKLRKKKNLPVKLRVLTASPVRQKEAVLREFLESLQLLDTSGLELDFAFIDDNNRHNLLGAFSKKMKNVRIIPGVTADNYLCDETTHHWQENLIWKVAGYKDKFIRMALEGDYDYLFLVDSDLFLHPKTLSHLVSLGKDIVAEVFWTKWEPYLAPLPQVWVSDSYQLYHTRRGEVLSEEELNKRIAEFLKLLSNPGTYKVGGLGACTLISRKALSAGLCFKEIYNLGFSGEDRHFCIRAAALGLELYADTHYSPFHIYRESDLKALQEYKEKIFKSDGGSTQKKRGAASAPGQRRKKERAPKITLAMLVRNEAGRYLERVLENASRYVDNAVILDDASEDSTVEVCKKVLKGVPLTLVSNKKPGFENEIVLRKQLWEITVGTKPDWILILDADEIFEDSAPAAIRSLAAKPGIYHYSFRLYDMWDENLYRSDQYWNSHNFYRPFMVRFTPGFNYQWKETPQHCGRFPVNITGLGGDSSQLRVKHLGWMKPEDRLAKYCRYKKLDPYGKYGVMEQYLSILDPRPGLAPWVE
;
A
#
# COMPACT_ATOMS: atom_id res chain seq x y z
N MET A 1 -25.04 27.59 -34.25
CA MET A 1 -25.33 27.41 -32.82
C MET A 1 -24.32 28.27 -32.07
N ASN A 2 -24.77 29.17 -31.21
CA ASN A 2 -23.85 29.97 -30.39
C ASN A 2 -23.09 29.03 -29.47
N LYS A 3 -21.76 29.20 -29.39
CA LYS A 3 -20.93 28.47 -28.43
C LYS A 3 -21.36 28.90 -27.03
N GLU A 4 -21.83 27.97 -26.21
CA GLU A 4 -22.07 28.20 -24.78
C GLU A 4 -20.75 28.57 -24.11
N THR A 5 -20.74 29.64 -23.31
CA THR A 5 -19.55 30.12 -22.60
C THR A 5 -19.57 29.73 -21.13
N VAL A 6 -18.39 29.55 -20.52
CA VAL A 6 -18.25 29.17 -19.11
C VAL A 6 -17.31 30.10 -18.34
N SER A 7 -17.76 30.55 -17.17
CA SER A 7 -16.93 31.26 -16.18
C SER A 7 -16.53 30.31 -15.06
N LEU A 8 -15.23 30.20 -14.81
CA LEU A 8 -14.72 29.60 -13.58
C LEU A 8 -14.81 30.63 -12.44
N CYS A 9 -15.45 30.28 -11.33
CA CYS A 9 -15.54 31.11 -10.14
C CYS A 9 -14.85 30.43 -8.95
N LEU A 10 -13.87 31.12 -8.35
CA LEU A 10 -13.19 30.69 -7.13
C LEU A 10 -13.30 31.75 -6.03
N ILE A 11 -13.30 31.29 -4.79
CA ILE A 11 -12.91 32.11 -3.64
C ILE A 11 -11.58 31.59 -3.11
N ALA A 12 -10.68 32.48 -2.72
CA ALA A 12 -9.35 32.10 -2.23
C ALA A 12 -8.93 32.94 -1.02
N LYS A 13 -8.10 32.33 -0.16
CA LYS A 13 -7.35 33.02 0.90
C LYS A 13 -6.12 32.21 1.28
N ASP A 14 -4.93 32.76 1.04
CA ASP A 14 -3.65 32.12 1.37
C ASP A 14 -3.46 30.73 0.72
N GLU A 15 -3.70 30.65 -0.58
CA GLU A 15 -3.70 29.47 -1.45
C GLU A 15 -2.59 29.50 -2.52
N GLU A 16 -1.44 30.14 -2.26
CA GLU A 16 -0.36 30.28 -3.24
C GLU A 16 0.18 28.92 -3.74
N GLU A 17 0.01 27.86 -2.94
CA GLU A 17 0.42 26.48 -3.27
C GLU A 17 -0.51 25.80 -4.30
N PHE A 18 -1.79 26.19 -4.38
CA PHE A 18 -2.80 25.43 -5.14
C PHE A 18 -3.52 26.22 -6.24
N VAL A 19 -3.69 27.54 -6.06
CA VAL A 19 -4.56 28.36 -6.93
C VAL A 19 -4.22 28.22 -8.42
N GLN A 20 -2.93 28.13 -8.75
CA GLN A 20 -2.48 28.03 -10.14
C GLN A 20 -2.77 26.63 -10.72
N SER A 21 -2.61 25.56 -9.94
CA SER A 21 -2.97 24.20 -10.37
C SER A 21 -4.47 24.03 -10.56
N CYS A 22 -5.29 24.61 -9.67
CA CYS A 22 -6.75 24.63 -9.84
C CYS A 22 -7.13 25.32 -11.15
N ILE A 23 -6.64 26.54 -11.40
CA ILE A 23 -6.95 27.29 -12.63
C ILE A 23 -6.46 26.53 -13.87
N ASN A 24 -5.23 26.02 -13.86
CA ASN A 24 -4.66 25.31 -15.01
C ASN A 24 -5.42 24.03 -15.37
N SER A 25 -6.08 23.38 -14.40
CA SER A 25 -6.88 22.17 -14.63
C SER A 25 -8.10 22.41 -15.54
N VAL A 26 -8.62 23.64 -15.59
CA VAL A 26 -9.85 23.97 -16.32
C VAL A 26 -9.71 25.12 -17.31
N LYS A 27 -8.57 25.83 -17.34
CA LYS A 27 -8.34 27.00 -18.21
C LYS A 27 -8.61 26.75 -19.70
N HIS A 28 -8.47 25.51 -20.16
CA HIS A 28 -8.74 25.10 -21.55
C HIS A 28 -10.23 24.81 -21.84
N LEU A 29 -11.08 24.81 -20.81
CA LEU A 29 -12.52 24.51 -20.87
C LEU A 29 -13.40 25.75 -20.63
N VAL A 30 -12.84 26.81 -20.05
CA VAL A 30 -13.56 28.02 -19.64
C VAL A 30 -13.14 29.22 -20.46
N ASP A 31 -14.05 30.17 -20.62
CA ASP A 31 -13.84 31.40 -21.39
C ASP A 31 -13.50 32.59 -20.47
N GLU A 32 -13.84 32.48 -19.18
CA GLU A 32 -13.58 33.49 -18.15
C GLU A 32 -13.12 32.83 -16.85
N ILE A 33 -12.21 33.47 -16.12
CA ILE A 33 -11.76 33.02 -14.79
C ILE A 33 -11.90 34.19 -13.82
N VAL A 34 -12.76 34.02 -12.82
CA VAL A 34 -13.04 34.96 -11.73
C VAL A 34 -12.49 34.37 -10.43
N VAL A 35 -11.59 35.10 -9.79
CA VAL A 35 -11.06 34.76 -8.47
C VAL A 35 -11.42 35.87 -7.50
N VAL A 36 -12.15 35.54 -6.44
CA VAL A 36 -12.43 36.46 -5.34
C VAL A 36 -11.46 36.18 -4.20
N ASP A 37 -10.50 37.10 -4.01
CA ASP A 37 -9.56 37.06 -2.89
C ASP A 37 -10.22 37.65 -1.64
N THR A 38 -10.33 36.82 -0.60
CA THR A 38 -10.99 37.17 0.67
C THR A 38 -10.05 37.77 1.72
N GLY A 39 -8.83 38.14 1.30
CA GLY A 39 -7.83 38.82 2.13
C GLY A 39 -6.58 37.98 2.35
N SER A 40 -5.99 37.49 1.26
CA SER A 40 -4.70 36.78 1.26
C SER A 40 -3.56 37.71 1.67
N LEU A 41 -2.59 37.17 2.40
CA LEU A 41 -1.33 37.82 2.78
C LEU A 41 -0.13 37.27 2.00
N ASP A 42 -0.30 36.12 1.34
CA ASP A 42 0.70 35.46 0.51
C ASP A 42 0.59 35.88 -0.98
N LYS A 43 1.21 35.12 -1.90
CA LYS A 43 1.20 35.45 -3.33
C LYS A 43 -0.05 34.99 -4.08
N THR A 44 -1.11 34.53 -3.41
CA THR A 44 -2.32 33.96 -4.06
C THR A 44 -2.90 34.84 -5.15
N ALA A 45 -3.23 36.10 -4.83
CA ALA A 45 -3.81 37.04 -5.80
C ALA A 45 -2.89 37.24 -7.02
N LYS A 46 -1.59 37.38 -6.77
CA LYS A 46 -0.60 37.56 -7.84
C LYS A 46 -0.54 36.33 -8.76
N LEU A 47 -0.47 35.13 -8.19
CA LEU A 47 -0.40 33.87 -8.95
C LEU A 47 -1.69 33.58 -9.73
N ALA A 48 -2.85 33.99 -9.19
CA ALA A 48 -4.12 33.91 -9.89
C ALA A 48 -4.13 34.83 -11.14
N VAL A 49 -3.67 36.08 -11.02
CA VAL A 49 -3.51 36.98 -12.18
C VAL A 49 -2.56 36.39 -13.22
N GLU A 50 -1.41 35.86 -12.80
CA GLU A 50 -0.44 35.21 -13.69
C GLU A 50 -1.04 33.99 -14.41
N ALA A 51 -1.96 33.27 -13.75
CA ALA A 51 -2.70 32.16 -14.35
C ALA A 51 -3.81 32.61 -15.32
N GLY A 52 -4.07 33.91 -15.45
CA GLY A 52 -5.07 34.49 -16.36
C GLY A 52 -6.42 34.78 -15.72
N ALA A 53 -6.50 34.84 -14.39
CA ALA A 53 -7.71 35.20 -13.68
C ALA A 53 -7.91 36.72 -13.59
N GLN A 54 -9.18 37.14 -13.63
CA GLN A 54 -9.60 38.43 -13.10
C GLN A 54 -9.76 38.28 -11.59
N VAL A 55 -8.95 39.03 -10.82
CA VAL A 55 -8.94 38.95 -9.36
C VAL A 55 -9.70 40.14 -8.77
N TYR A 56 -10.70 39.83 -7.96
CA TYR A 56 -11.52 40.80 -7.22
C TYR A 56 -11.26 40.66 -5.73
N SER A 57 -11.19 41.77 -5.00
CA SER A 57 -11.06 41.75 -3.55
C SER A 57 -12.45 41.80 -2.89
N PHE A 58 -12.67 40.94 -1.91
CA PHE A 58 -13.90 40.93 -1.10
C PHE A 58 -13.55 40.73 0.37
N GLY A 59 -13.82 41.70 1.24
CA GLY A 59 -13.50 41.57 2.66
C GLY A 59 -14.21 40.36 3.30
N TRP A 60 -13.44 39.48 3.98
CA TRP A 60 -14.01 38.31 4.65
C TRP A 60 -15.04 38.72 5.72
N THR A 61 -16.29 38.28 5.54
CA THR A 61 -17.43 38.59 6.45
C THR A 61 -17.78 37.46 7.41
N GLY A 62 -17.03 36.35 7.37
CA GLY A 62 -17.39 35.13 8.10
C GLY A 62 -18.53 34.34 7.44
N ASP A 63 -18.76 34.53 6.14
CA ASP A 63 -19.86 33.92 5.37
C ASP A 63 -19.33 33.55 3.96
N PHE A 64 -19.21 32.25 3.71
CA PHE A 64 -18.74 31.72 2.43
C PHE A 64 -19.73 31.98 1.28
N ALA A 65 -21.03 31.90 1.54
CA ALA A 65 -22.06 32.15 0.52
C ALA A 65 -21.98 33.58 -0.01
N ARG A 66 -21.72 34.57 0.85
CA ARG A 66 -21.53 35.97 0.39
C ARG A 66 -20.36 36.12 -0.57
N ALA A 67 -19.21 35.52 -0.25
CA ALA A 67 -18.04 35.58 -1.13
C ALA A 67 -18.30 34.86 -2.47
N ARG A 68 -18.96 33.69 -2.44
CA ARG A 68 -19.33 32.98 -3.68
C ARG A 68 -20.34 33.76 -4.51
N ASN A 69 -21.37 34.33 -3.90
CA ASN A 69 -22.37 35.12 -4.61
C ASN A 69 -21.75 36.37 -5.24
N PHE A 70 -20.80 37.02 -4.56
CA PHE A 70 -20.02 38.11 -5.15
C PHE A 70 -19.22 37.64 -6.37
N ALA A 71 -18.63 36.43 -6.34
CA ALA A 71 -17.97 35.85 -7.50
C ALA A 71 -18.95 35.64 -8.68
N LEU A 72 -20.17 35.16 -8.40
CA LEU A 72 -21.22 34.99 -9.43
C LEU A 72 -21.61 36.34 -10.06
N GLU A 73 -21.64 37.42 -9.29
CA GLU A 73 -21.95 38.77 -9.79
C GLU A 73 -20.88 39.32 -10.75
N GLN A 74 -19.64 38.86 -10.64
CA GLN A 74 -18.57 39.24 -11.58
C GLN A 74 -18.52 38.37 -12.84
N ALA A 75 -19.22 37.24 -12.85
CA ALA A 75 -19.17 36.29 -13.95
C ALA A 75 -20.12 36.68 -15.09
N SER A 76 -19.59 36.69 -16.32
CA SER A 76 -20.30 37.16 -17.52
C SER A 76 -20.74 36.04 -18.47
N SER A 77 -20.27 34.81 -18.28
CA SER A 77 -20.59 33.68 -19.17
C SER A 77 -21.95 33.04 -18.89
N GLY A 78 -22.46 32.27 -19.85
CA GLY A 78 -23.77 31.59 -19.74
C GLY A 78 -23.82 30.45 -18.72
N TRP A 79 -22.67 29.87 -18.38
CA TRP A 79 -22.50 28.84 -17.35
C TRP A 79 -21.43 29.23 -16.34
N ILE A 80 -21.58 28.71 -15.13
CA ILE A 80 -20.64 28.86 -14.02
C ILE A 80 -20.09 27.47 -13.66
N LEU A 81 -18.77 27.36 -13.61
CA LEU A 81 -18.06 26.29 -12.92
C LEU A 81 -17.49 26.87 -11.61
N VAL A 82 -17.91 26.35 -10.45
CA VAL A 82 -17.38 26.75 -9.15
C VAL A 82 -16.36 25.71 -8.69
N LEU A 83 -15.17 26.15 -8.28
CA LEU A 83 -14.15 25.31 -7.66
C LEU A 83 -13.56 26.01 -6.43
N ASP A 84 -13.08 25.23 -5.49
CA ASP A 84 -12.23 25.73 -4.40
C ASP A 84 -10.76 25.74 -4.85
N ALA A 85 -9.94 26.63 -4.28
CA ALA A 85 -8.56 26.81 -4.76
C ALA A 85 -7.67 25.57 -4.59
N ASP A 86 -8.05 24.65 -3.69
CA ASP A 86 -7.43 23.35 -3.43
C ASP A 86 -8.15 22.18 -4.12
N GLU A 87 -8.98 22.46 -5.13
CA GLU A 87 -9.64 21.49 -6.00
C GLU A 87 -9.01 21.45 -7.41
N ILE A 88 -9.04 20.28 -8.04
CA ILE A 88 -8.55 20.05 -9.42
C ILE A 88 -9.58 19.23 -10.18
N LEU A 89 -10.08 19.74 -11.31
CA LEU A 89 -10.94 18.95 -12.19
C LEU A 89 -10.10 17.86 -12.88
N LYS A 90 -10.51 16.59 -12.80
CA LYS A 90 -9.84 15.52 -13.54
C LYS A 90 -9.91 15.78 -15.06
N PRO A 91 -8.92 15.33 -15.84
CA PRO A 91 -8.92 15.53 -17.28
C PRO A 91 -10.24 15.06 -17.93
N VAL A 92 -10.87 15.96 -18.68
CA VAL A 92 -12.05 15.68 -19.49
C VAL A 92 -11.84 16.26 -20.88
N SER A 93 -12.30 15.58 -21.91
CA SER A 93 -12.20 16.14 -23.26
C SER A 93 -13.09 17.37 -23.39
N ALA A 94 -12.61 18.41 -24.08
CA ALA A 94 -13.40 19.62 -24.34
C ALA A 94 -14.76 19.26 -24.97
N GLY A 95 -14.80 18.30 -25.90
CA GLY A 95 -16.03 17.83 -26.54
C GLY A 95 -17.03 17.15 -25.59
N GLU A 96 -16.58 16.46 -24.54
CA GLU A 96 -17.47 15.93 -23.49
C GLU A 96 -18.01 17.05 -22.61
N PHE A 97 -17.15 17.98 -22.19
CA PHE A 97 -17.53 19.11 -21.37
C PHE A 97 -18.57 19.99 -22.09
N TYR A 98 -18.31 20.38 -23.34
CA TYR A 98 -19.24 21.19 -24.13
C TYR A 98 -20.56 20.47 -24.42
N ARG A 99 -20.57 19.13 -24.55
CA ARG A 99 -21.82 18.38 -24.71
C ARG A 99 -22.76 18.51 -23.51
N LEU A 100 -22.22 18.64 -22.30
CA LEU A 100 -23.04 18.89 -21.10
C LEU A 100 -23.75 20.25 -21.20
N LEU A 101 -23.06 21.28 -21.69
CA LEU A 101 -23.60 22.64 -21.79
C LEU A 101 -24.75 22.75 -22.81
N GLN A 102 -24.85 21.83 -23.76
CA GLN A 102 -25.88 21.80 -24.81
C GLN A 102 -27.20 21.17 -24.35
N ALA A 103 -27.28 20.61 -23.14
CA ALA A 103 -28.52 20.02 -22.63
C ALA A 103 -29.56 21.11 -22.33
N ALA A 104 -30.66 21.13 -23.08
CA ALA A 104 -31.69 22.17 -22.99
C ALA A 104 -32.41 22.18 -21.63
N ASP A 105 -32.71 21.01 -21.08
CA ASP A 105 -33.50 20.87 -19.85
C ASP A 105 -32.65 20.82 -18.57
N VAL A 106 -31.34 21.04 -18.67
CA VAL A 106 -30.44 21.00 -17.52
C VAL A 106 -30.00 22.41 -17.13
N GLU A 107 -30.21 22.71 -15.86
CA GLU A 107 -29.91 23.98 -15.19
C GLU A 107 -28.65 23.87 -14.32
N GLY A 108 -28.31 22.67 -13.86
CA GLY A 108 -27.08 22.42 -13.12
C GLY A 108 -26.73 20.94 -12.99
N TYR A 109 -25.46 20.69 -12.69
CA TYR A 109 -24.87 19.37 -12.60
C TYR A 109 -24.25 19.14 -11.22
N PHE A 110 -24.64 18.02 -10.60
CA PHE A 110 -23.87 17.38 -9.54
C PHE A 110 -22.60 16.77 -10.14
N LEU A 111 -21.47 17.13 -9.55
CA LEU A 111 -20.15 16.60 -9.86
C LEU A 111 -19.65 15.77 -8.69
N ARG A 112 -18.88 14.73 -9.01
CA ARG A 112 -18.23 13.91 -7.99
C ARG A 112 -17.02 14.65 -7.44
N VAL A 113 -16.96 14.84 -6.13
CA VAL A 113 -15.78 15.39 -5.45
C VAL A 113 -15.10 14.25 -4.68
N GLU A 114 -13.85 13.94 -5.02
CA GLU A 114 -13.00 12.95 -4.34
C GLU A 114 -12.02 13.70 -3.42
N SER A 115 -12.33 13.72 -2.12
CA SER A 115 -11.54 14.38 -1.08
C SER A 115 -10.47 13.43 -0.52
N PHE A 116 -9.19 13.81 -0.61
CA PHE A 116 -8.08 13.02 -0.05
C PHE A 116 -7.91 13.32 1.44
N LEU A 117 -7.99 12.29 2.28
CA LEU A 117 -7.95 12.40 3.74
C LEU A 117 -6.57 12.02 4.31
N GLY A 118 -6.22 12.66 5.43
CA GLY A 118 -5.08 12.25 6.25
C GLY A 118 -3.74 12.36 5.51
N THR A 119 -3.13 11.22 5.22
CA THR A 119 -1.85 11.08 4.49
C THR A 119 -2.03 10.95 2.97
N GLY A 120 -3.26 10.99 2.45
CA GLY A 120 -3.58 10.95 1.02
C GLY A 120 -3.99 9.57 0.47
N TRP A 121 -4.13 8.56 1.33
CA TRP A 121 -4.46 7.18 0.96
C TRP A 121 -5.95 6.83 1.10
N GLU A 122 -6.69 7.62 1.88
CA GLU A 122 -8.12 7.48 2.06
C GLU A 122 -8.82 8.57 1.23
N THR A 123 -9.91 8.22 0.56
CA THR A 123 -10.73 9.17 -0.18
C THR A 123 -12.16 9.13 0.31
N ALA A 124 -12.75 10.32 0.56
CA ALA A 124 -14.18 10.49 0.71
C ALA A 124 -14.76 10.98 -0.61
N THR A 125 -15.96 10.55 -0.96
CA THR A 125 -16.60 10.93 -2.23
C THR A 125 -17.95 11.59 -1.96
N ASP A 126 -18.12 12.83 -2.41
CA ASP A 126 -19.36 13.60 -2.32
C ASP A 126 -19.93 13.93 -3.72
N GLN A 127 -21.21 14.31 -3.78
CA GLN A 127 -21.85 14.86 -4.98
C GLN A 127 -22.33 16.28 -4.72
N VAL A 128 -21.70 17.28 -5.37
CA VAL A 128 -21.98 18.70 -5.14
C VAL A 128 -22.31 19.39 -6.46
N VAL A 129 -23.26 20.31 -6.46
CA VAL A 129 -23.56 21.12 -7.65
C VAL A 129 -22.42 22.10 -7.88
N ARG A 130 -21.61 21.85 -8.92
CA ARG A 130 -20.40 22.65 -9.24
C ARG A 130 -20.46 23.29 -10.62
N LEU A 131 -21.32 22.81 -11.54
CA LEU A 131 -21.51 23.39 -12.87
C LEU A 131 -22.99 23.73 -13.09
N PHE A 132 -23.34 24.99 -13.33
CA PHE A 132 -24.74 25.42 -13.47
C PHE A 132 -24.90 26.66 -14.34
N ARG A 133 -26.11 26.92 -14.84
CA ARG A 133 -26.38 28.10 -15.68
C ARG A 133 -26.22 29.39 -14.88
N ASN A 134 -25.66 30.42 -15.49
CA ASN A 134 -25.53 31.73 -14.85
C ASN A 134 -26.87 32.48 -14.92
N LYS A 135 -27.71 32.33 -13.89
CA LYS A 135 -28.98 33.04 -13.77
C LYS A 135 -29.01 33.84 -12.46
N PRO A 136 -29.53 35.10 -12.46
CA PRO A 136 -29.58 35.93 -11.25
C PRO A 136 -30.31 35.32 -10.04
N ALA A 137 -31.22 34.38 -10.30
CA ALA A 137 -31.96 33.67 -9.26
C ALA A 137 -31.12 32.60 -8.53
N TYR A 138 -29.99 32.17 -9.09
CA TYR A 138 -29.18 31.08 -8.53
C TYR A 138 -28.15 31.66 -7.57
N LYS A 139 -28.33 31.36 -6.29
CA LYS A 139 -27.52 31.92 -5.20
C LYS A 139 -27.15 30.84 -4.20
N PHE A 140 -25.93 30.93 -3.68
CA PHE A 140 -25.49 30.17 -2.53
C PHE A 140 -26.18 30.68 -1.27
N ALA A 141 -26.56 29.76 -0.38
CA ALA A 141 -27.10 30.06 0.94
C ALA A 141 -26.40 29.20 2.01
N GLY A 142 -26.28 29.76 3.22
CA GLY A 142 -25.57 29.19 4.37
C GLY A 142 -24.18 29.83 4.54
N ALA A 143 -23.84 30.28 5.76
CA ALA A 143 -22.54 30.91 6.01
C ALA A 143 -21.36 29.93 5.93
N ILE A 144 -21.62 28.63 6.08
CA ILE A 144 -20.70 27.49 5.96
C ILE A 144 -21.46 26.29 5.39
N HIS A 145 -20.77 25.42 4.64
CA HIS A 145 -21.40 24.32 3.88
C HIS A 145 -22.47 24.82 2.91
N GLU A 146 -22.19 25.97 2.29
CA GLU A 146 -23.08 26.71 1.42
C GLU A 146 -23.52 25.91 0.19
N GLN A 147 -24.79 26.02 -0.19
CA GLN A 147 -25.35 25.27 -1.32
C GLN A 147 -26.09 26.19 -2.29
N VAL A 148 -25.92 25.93 -3.60
CA VAL A 148 -26.66 26.63 -4.67
C VAL A 148 -27.89 25.85 -5.14
N ALA A 149 -27.91 24.51 -4.97
CA ALA A 149 -28.96 23.62 -5.46
C ALA A 149 -30.39 24.03 -5.05
N PRO A 150 -30.67 24.47 -3.81
CA PRO A 150 -32.01 24.88 -3.42
C PRO A 150 -32.57 26.04 -4.26
N SER A 151 -31.74 27.04 -4.58
CA SER A 151 -32.14 28.18 -5.40
C SER A 151 -32.45 27.78 -6.85
N ILE A 152 -31.68 26.84 -7.42
CA ILE A 152 -31.90 26.29 -8.76
C ILE A 152 -33.23 25.53 -8.79
N LEU A 153 -33.46 24.64 -7.83
CA LEU A 153 -34.71 23.86 -7.77
C LEU A 153 -35.93 24.77 -7.58
N SER A 154 -35.84 25.76 -6.70
CA SER A 154 -36.93 26.71 -6.44
C SER A 154 -37.31 27.49 -7.69
N ALA A 155 -36.33 27.96 -8.47
CA ALA A 155 -36.58 28.73 -9.68
C ALA A 155 -37.15 27.89 -10.84
N ASN A 156 -37.02 26.56 -10.80
CA ASN A 156 -37.38 25.64 -11.89
C ASN A 156 -38.42 24.59 -11.48
N GLY A 157 -39.27 24.89 -10.49
CA GLY A 157 -40.38 24.00 -10.08
C GLY A 157 -39.91 22.64 -9.57
N GLY A 158 -38.76 22.58 -8.89
CA GLY A 158 -38.18 21.37 -8.33
C GLY A 158 -37.42 20.49 -9.33
N LYS A 159 -37.10 20.99 -10.52
CA LYS A 159 -36.39 20.25 -11.60
C LYS A 159 -35.13 20.99 -12.04
N GLY A 160 -34.41 20.39 -13.01
CA GLY A 160 -33.28 21.03 -13.69
C GLY A 160 -31.88 20.59 -13.22
N LEU A 161 -31.78 19.79 -12.16
CA LEU A 161 -30.48 19.23 -11.73
C LEU A 161 -30.27 17.82 -12.28
N ALA A 162 -29.07 17.54 -12.78
CA ALA A 162 -28.62 16.24 -13.26
C ALA A 162 -27.25 15.86 -12.69
N ALA A 163 -26.80 14.61 -12.86
CA ALA A 163 -25.43 14.23 -12.54
C ALA A 163 -24.56 14.31 -13.81
N ALA A 164 -23.34 14.82 -13.68
CA ALA A 164 -22.35 14.81 -14.76
C ALA A 164 -21.24 13.79 -14.44
N PRO A 165 -20.66 13.11 -15.45
CA PRO A 165 -19.54 12.20 -15.28
C PRO A 165 -18.20 12.96 -15.10
N LEU A 166 -18.22 14.11 -14.43
CA LEU A 166 -17.03 14.90 -14.11
C LEU A 166 -16.64 14.65 -12.67
N VAL A 167 -15.32 14.60 -12.43
CA VAL A 167 -14.73 14.30 -11.13
C VAL A 167 -13.76 15.40 -10.74
N ILE A 168 -13.88 15.90 -9.52
CA ILE A 168 -13.01 16.90 -8.91
C ILE A 168 -12.19 16.20 -7.83
N ASN A 169 -10.88 16.36 -7.84
CA ASN A 169 -9.98 15.97 -6.75
C ASN A 169 -9.88 17.13 -5.76
N HIS A 170 -10.10 16.87 -4.47
CA HIS A 170 -10.05 17.88 -3.41
C HIS A 170 -8.95 17.56 -2.39
N TYR A 171 -8.01 18.49 -2.20
CA TYR A 171 -6.80 18.29 -1.38
C TYR A 171 -6.86 18.98 0.00
N GLY A 172 -7.95 19.69 0.31
CA GLY A 172 -8.12 20.49 1.53
C GLY A 172 -8.23 19.72 2.85
N TYR A 173 -8.25 18.39 2.81
CA TYR A 173 -8.36 17.50 3.99
C TYR A 173 -7.08 16.71 4.29
N LEU A 174 -5.97 17.01 3.61
CA LEU A 174 -4.67 16.47 3.98
C LEU A 174 -4.24 17.02 5.35
N LYS A 175 -3.69 16.15 6.21
CA LYS A 175 -3.34 16.46 7.61
C LYS A 175 -2.43 17.70 7.74
N ALA A 176 -1.53 17.90 6.77
CA ALA A 176 -0.66 19.07 6.70
C ALA A 176 -1.43 20.38 6.46
N GLN A 177 -2.48 20.35 5.64
CA GLN A 177 -3.29 21.53 5.29
C GLN A 177 -4.28 21.90 6.41
N VAL A 178 -4.88 20.90 7.08
CA VAL A 178 -5.79 21.11 8.22
C VAL A 178 -5.07 21.78 9.40
N ILE A 179 -3.83 21.35 9.69
CA ILE A 179 -3.00 21.93 10.77
C ILE A 179 -2.52 23.34 10.40
N LYS A 180 -2.12 23.57 9.14
CA LYS A 180 -1.59 24.86 8.66
C LYS A 180 -2.65 25.98 8.66
N LYS A 181 -3.94 25.65 8.43
CA LYS A 181 -5.00 26.65 8.19
C LYS A 181 -5.93 26.97 9.38
N ASN A 182 -5.68 26.43 10.58
CA ASN A 182 -6.55 26.59 11.78
C ASN A 182 -8.07 26.42 11.49
N LYS A 183 -8.40 25.49 10.58
CA LYS A 183 -9.73 25.33 9.96
C LYS A 183 -10.86 25.17 10.97
N PHE A 184 -10.62 24.38 12.02
CA PHE A 184 -11.60 24.14 13.08
C PHE A 184 -12.04 25.42 13.81
N TYR A 185 -11.11 26.29 14.22
CA TYR A 185 -11.50 27.47 15.02
C TYR A 185 -12.38 28.41 14.18
N ARG A 186 -12.00 28.61 12.92
CA ARG A 186 -12.80 29.36 11.95
C ARG A 186 -14.18 28.72 11.76
N ASN A 187 -14.24 27.43 11.44
CA ASN A 187 -15.50 26.75 11.15
C ASN A 187 -16.44 26.77 12.36
N THR A 188 -15.95 26.37 13.55
CA THR A 188 -16.75 26.39 14.78
C THR A 188 -17.21 27.79 15.17
N SER A 189 -16.41 28.84 14.95
CA SER A 189 -16.84 30.22 15.20
C SER A 189 -18.01 30.65 14.32
N ILE A 190 -18.02 30.24 13.05
CA ILE A 190 -19.12 30.53 12.11
C ILE A 190 -20.36 29.74 12.54
N ILE A 191 -20.22 28.43 12.76
CA ILE A 191 -21.33 27.56 13.14
C ILE A 191 -21.98 28.04 14.44
N ASN A 192 -21.20 28.35 15.46
CA ASN A 192 -21.73 28.83 16.74
C ASN A 192 -22.49 30.16 16.59
N ARG A 193 -21.98 31.10 15.79
CA ARG A 193 -22.68 32.37 15.51
C ARG A 193 -24.01 32.15 14.79
N GLU A 194 -24.06 31.23 13.82
CA GLU A 194 -25.32 30.88 13.15
C GLU A 194 -26.30 30.18 14.12
N LEU A 195 -25.79 29.30 14.99
CA LEU A 195 -26.57 28.65 16.05
C LEU A 195 -27.07 29.63 17.13
N GLU A 196 -26.39 30.76 17.38
CA GLU A 196 -26.94 31.82 18.26
C GLU A 196 -28.24 32.40 17.69
N SER A 197 -28.34 32.50 16.36
CA SER A 197 -29.52 33.03 15.66
C SER A 197 -30.58 31.95 15.41
N ASN A 198 -30.17 30.71 15.16
CA ASN A 198 -31.04 29.56 14.99
C ASN A 198 -30.55 28.33 15.79
N PRO A 199 -30.80 28.29 17.12
CA PRO A 199 -30.28 27.23 17.99
C PRO A 199 -30.83 25.83 17.68
N ALA A 200 -31.94 25.75 16.93
CA ALA A 200 -32.64 24.51 16.59
C ALA A 200 -32.38 24.08 15.14
N ASP A 201 -31.24 24.44 14.56
CA ASP A 201 -30.82 23.95 13.24
C ASP A 201 -30.11 22.58 13.37
N PRO A 202 -30.78 21.45 13.02
CA PRO A 202 -30.18 20.13 13.14
C PRO A 202 -28.96 19.92 12.24
N PHE A 203 -28.87 20.64 11.11
CA PHE A 203 -27.75 20.50 10.19
C PHE A 203 -26.50 21.17 10.75
N LEU A 204 -26.64 22.39 11.31
CA LEU A 204 -25.52 23.08 11.95
C LEU A 204 -25.02 22.36 13.20
N LEU A 205 -25.92 21.76 13.99
CA LEU A 205 -25.56 20.89 15.12
C LEU A 205 -24.76 19.66 14.66
N TYR A 206 -25.19 19.02 13.57
CA TYR A 206 -24.44 17.92 12.95
C TYR A 206 -23.04 18.37 12.47
N CYS A 207 -22.94 19.50 11.75
CA CYS A 207 -21.67 20.06 11.30
C CYS A 207 -20.73 20.36 12.47
N LEU A 208 -21.25 20.96 13.56
CA LEU A 208 -20.49 21.23 14.77
C LEU A 208 -19.94 19.95 15.38
N ALA A 209 -20.75 18.88 15.43
CA ALA A 209 -20.32 17.59 15.95
C ALA A 209 -19.16 16.98 15.16
N VAL A 210 -19.21 17.06 13.83
CA VAL A 210 -18.13 16.57 12.96
C VAL A 210 -16.82 17.33 13.22
N GLU A 211 -16.89 18.66 13.43
CA GLU A 211 -15.72 19.45 13.82
C GLU A 211 -15.14 18.98 15.17
N HIS A 212 -15.98 18.75 16.19
CA HIS A 212 -15.56 18.23 17.50
C HIS A 212 -14.84 16.88 17.37
N TYR A 213 -15.39 15.94 16.59
CA TYR A 213 -14.79 14.63 16.37
C TYR A 213 -13.43 14.70 15.66
N GLN A 214 -13.24 15.62 14.71
CA GLN A 214 -11.94 15.80 14.04
C GLN A 214 -10.82 16.22 15.00
N ARG A 215 -11.15 16.82 16.16
CA ARG A 215 -10.19 17.14 17.23
C ARG A 215 -10.13 16.11 18.36
N GLY A 216 -10.85 15.00 18.23
CA GLY A 216 -10.93 13.96 19.26
C GLY A 216 -11.82 14.32 20.45
N ASP A 217 -12.59 15.41 20.38
CA ASP A 217 -13.60 15.73 21.38
C ASP A 217 -14.90 14.96 21.09
N PHE A 218 -14.90 13.68 21.43
CA PHE A 218 -16.05 12.82 21.22
C PHE A 218 -17.23 13.15 22.13
N THR A 219 -17.00 13.82 23.27
CA THR A 219 -18.06 14.16 24.23
C THR A 219 -18.86 15.36 23.72
N GLY A 220 -18.19 16.44 23.30
CA GLY A 220 -18.84 17.61 22.71
C GLY A 220 -19.57 17.27 21.42
N GLY A 221 -18.99 16.39 20.58
CA GLY A 221 -19.65 15.92 19.36
C GLY A 221 -20.92 15.10 19.63
N LEU A 222 -20.91 14.22 20.64
CA LEU A 222 -22.11 13.47 21.03
C LEU A 222 -23.24 14.38 21.49
N ASP A 223 -22.95 15.38 22.34
CA ASP A 223 -23.97 16.34 22.81
C ASP A 223 -24.64 17.07 21.64
N CYS A 224 -23.84 17.47 20.64
CA CYS A 224 -24.36 18.10 19.42
C CYS A 224 -25.24 17.14 18.60
N LEU A 225 -24.81 15.89 18.39
CA LEU A 225 -25.57 14.89 17.62
C LEU A 225 -26.87 14.47 18.30
N GLU A 226 -26.89 14.38 19.63
CA GLU A 226 -28.10 14.06 20.39
C GLU A 226 -29.14 15.18 20.26
N LYS A 227 -28.71 16.45 20.33
CA LYS A 227 -29.59 17.60 20.06
C LYS A 227 -30.09 17.60 18.62
N ALA A 228 -29.21 17.34 17.65
CA ALA A 228 -29.59 17.25 16.24
C ALA A 228 -30.64 16.14 16.03
N LEU A 229 -30.42 14.95 16.60
CA LEU A 229 -31.30 13.79 16.42
C LEU A 229 -32.72 14.04 16.92
N VAL A 230 -32.90 14.80 18.01
CA VAL A 230 -34.23 15.16 18.54
C VAL A 230 -35.01 16.07 17.58
N LEU A 231 -34.32 16.83 16.74
CA LEU A 231 -34.90 17.81 15.81
C LEU A 231 -35.15 17.23 14.41
N LEU A 232 -34.55 16.08 14.09
CA LEU A 232 -34.66 15.44 12.77
C LEU A 232 -35.98 14.68 12.60
N GLN A 233 -36.51 14.70 11.38
CA GLN A 233 -37.74 14.00 11.01
C GLN A 233 -37.48 12.59 10.42
N GLY A 234 -36.22 12.28 10.10
CA GLY A 234 -35.82 11.00 9.51
C GLY A 234 -35.84 10.95 7.98
N THR A 235 -36.16 12.08 7.34
CA THR A 235 -36.21 12.23 5.88
C THR A 235 -35.06 13.04 5.30
N GLU A 236 -34.28 13.68 6.18
CA GLU A 236 -33.11 14.47 5.81
C GLU A 236 -32.03 13.58 5.20
N GLY A 237 -31.35 14.08 4.17
CA GLY A 237 -30.32 13.30 3.46
C GLY A 237 -29.11 12.88 4.31
N TYR A 238 -28.95 13.48 5.50
CA TYR A 238 -27.88 13.23 6.47
C TYR A 238 -28.33 12.49 7.73
N PHE A 239 -29.58 12.04 7.76
CA PHE A 239 -30.13 11.37 8.95
C PHE A 239 -29.35 10.09 9.30
N GLU A 240 -29.06 9.26 8.29
CA GLU A 240 -28.26 8.04 8.47
C GLU A 240 -26.85 8.36 8.99
N ASP A 241 -26.23 9.46 8.52
CA ASP A 241 -24.91 9.93 8.97
C ASP A 241 -24.91 10.38 10.43
N VAL A 242 -25.98 11.05 10.89
CA VAL A 242 -26.15 11.44 12.30
C VAL A 242 -26.22 10.19 13.17
N LEU A 243 -26.96 9.16 12.75
CA LEU A 243 -27.03 7.89 13.48
C LEU A 243 -25.66 7.21 13.54
N LEU A 244 -24.93 7.15 12.42
CA LEU A 244 -23.62 6.53 12.37
C LEU A 244 -22.61 7.26 13.26
N ASN A 245 -22.53 8.59 13.16
CA ASN A 245 -21.61 9.39 13.96
C ASN A 245 -21.96 9.34 15.46
N LEU A 246 -23.24 9.25 15.82
CA LEU A 246 -23.65 9.10 17.21
C LEU A 246 -23.20 7.73 17.75
N ALA A 247 -23.42 6.65 17.00
CA ALA A 247 -22.93 5.32 17.35
C ALA A 247 -21.39 5.29 17.48
N LEU A 248 -20.65 5.94 16.57
CA LEU A 248 -19.19 6.06 16.67
C LEU A 248 -18.75 6.82 17.93
N GLY A 249 -19.41 7.92 18.28
CA GLY A 249 -19.14 8.64 19.52
C GLY A 249 -19.36 7.79 20.76
N LEU A 250 -20.46 7.03 20.80
CA LEU A 250 -20.77 6.13 21.92
C LEU A 250 -19.70 5.05 22.07
N LEU A 251 -19.20 4.51 20.96
CA LEU A 251 -18.06 3.57 20.97
C LEU A 251 -16.79 4.23 21.52
N LYS A 252 -16.44 5.43 21.02
CA LYS A 252 -15.20 6.14 21.40
C LYS A 252 -15.20 6.62 22.85
N THR A 253 -16.36 6.94 23.40
CA THR A 253 -16.53 7.31 24.82
C THR A 253 -16.67 6.11 25.75
N GLY A 254 -16.66 4.88 25.23
CA GLY A 254 -16.78 3.66 26.04
C GLY A 254 -18.19 3.35 26.53
N SER A 255 -19.21 4.05 26.03
CA SER A 255 -20.62 3.91 26.45
C SER A 255 -21.30 2.69 25.81
N MET A 256 -20.77 1.49 26.07
CA MET A 256 -21.13 0.26 25.33
C MET A 256 -22.61 -0.15 25.46
N GLU A 257 -23.23 0.05 26.62
CA GLU A 257 -24.66 -0.28 26.79
C GLU A 257 -25.56 0.65 25.97
N ARG A 258 -25.25 1.95 25.98
CA ARG A 258 -25.93 2.95 25.14
C ARG A 258 -25.68 2.67 23.66
N LEU A 259 -24.47 2.28 23.28
CA LEU A 259 -24.13 1.89 21.92
C LEU A 259 -25.02 0.74 21.44
N ILE A 260 -25.13 -0.33 22.23
CA ILE A 260 -25.93 -1.51 21.88
C ILE A 260 -27.41 -1.14 21.78
N ASP A 261 -27.96 -0.41 22.76
CA ASP A 261 -29.37 0.01 22.75
C ASP A 261 -29.68 0.91 21.55
N PHE A 262 -28.84 1.94 21.33
CA PHE A 262 -28.98 2.89 20.24
C PHE A 262 -28.91 2.19 18.87
N THR A 263 -27.86 1.41 18.62
CA THR A 263 -27.72 0.68 17.34
C THR A 263 -28.83 -0.35 17.16
N THR A 264 -29.36 -0.97 18.22
CA THR A 264 -30.52 -1.86 18.14
C THR A 264 -31.76 -1.14 17.65
N LYS A 265 -32.03 0.07 18.16
CA LYS A 265 -33.15 0.91 17.72
C LYS A 265 -32.94 1.40 16.28
N SER A 266 -31.75 1.91 15.97
CA SER A 266 -31.42 2.39 14.62
C SER A 266 -31.53 1.29 13.56
N LEU A 267 -31.16 0.04 13.90
CA LEU A 267 -31.30 -1.12 13.01
C LEU A 267 -32.75 -1.60 12.84
N GLN A 268 -33.70 -1.15 13.66
CA GLN A 268 -35.13 -1.37 13.33
C GLN A 268 -35.54 -0.51 12.13
N MET A 269 -34.97 0.69 12.00
CA MET A 269 -35.21 1.60 10.88
C MET A 269 -34.37 1.23 9.66
N PHE A 270 -33.13 0.79 9.87
CA PHE A 270 -32.18 0.42 8.81
C PHE A 270 -31.60 -1.00 9.01
N PRO A 271 -32.38 -2.09 8.81
CA PRO A 271 -31.98 -3.45 9.20
C PRO A 271 -30.72 -4.02 8.53
N GLU A 272 -30.34 -3.45 7.39
CA GLU A 272 -29.20 -3.88 6.57
C GLU A 272 -28.03 -2.87 6.60
N HIS A 273 -28.07 -1.87 7.49
CA HIS A 273 -27.00 -0.88 7.60
C HIS A 273 -25.75 -1.50 8.23
N ARG A 274 -24.74 -1.80 7.40
CA ARG A 274 -23.57 -2.59 7.77
C ARG A 274 -22.77 -2.01 8.94
N ASP A 275 -22.51 -0.70 8.92
CA ASP A 275 -21.70 -0.07 9.96
C ASP A 275 -22.39 -0.08 11.32
N LEU A 276 -23.71 0.15 11.36
CA LEU A 276 -24.49 0.03 12.59
C LEU A 276 -24.52 -1.41 13.11
N ILE A 277 -24.56 -2.43 12.22
CA ILE A 277 -24.43 -3.85 12.59
C ILE A 277 -23.04 -4.13 13.17
N LEU A 278 -21.97 -3.66 12.51
CA LEU A 278 -20.59 -3.80 12.96
C LEU A 278 -20.39 -3.16 14.34
N LEU A 279 -20.84 -1.91 14.52
CA LEU A 279 -20.72 -1.18 15.78
C LEU A 279 -21.49 -1.86 16.92
N ARG A 280 -22.68 -2.42 16.65
CA ARG A 280 -23.41 -3.23 17.62
C ARG A 280 -22.66 -4.52 17.98
N GLY A 281 -22.10 -5.19 16.98
CA GLY A 281 -21.26 -6.38 17.15
C GLY A 281 -20.03 -6.11 18.02
N LEU A 282 -19.35 -4.99 17.81
CA LEU A 282 -18.25 -4.52 18.66
C LEU A 282 -18.70 -4.22 20.09
N GLY A 283 -19.88 -3.59 20.25
CA GLY A 283 -20.50 -3.38 21.55
C GLY A 283 -20.76 -4.69 22.29
N TYR A 284 -21.38 -5.68 21.62
CA TYR A 284 -21.60 -7.01 22.18
C TYR A 284 -20.30 -7.71 22.56
N LEU A 285 -19.27 -7.62 21.72
CA LEU A 285 -17.96 -8.21 21.98
C LEU A 285 -17.32 -7.63 23.24
N SER A 286 -17.35 -6.30 23.39
CA SER A 286 -16.85 -5.60 24.58
C SER A 286 -17.57 -5.99 25.87
N ARG A 287 -18.84 -6.43 25.77
CA ARG A 287 -19.65 -6.92 26.91
C ARG A 287 -19.61 -8.44 27.10
N GLY A 288 -18.76 -9.17 26.37
CA GLY A 288 -18.65 -10.63 26.47
C GLY A 288 -19.84 -11.40 25.88
N LYS A 289 -20.70 -10.75 25.09
CA LYS A 289 -21.83 -11.39 24.40
C LYS A 289 -21.38 -11.98 23.07
N HIS A 290 -20.59 -13.06 23.17
CA HIS A 290 -19.85 -13.60 22.02
C HIS A 290 -20.73 -14.14 20.90
N LEU A 291 -21.89 -14.73 21.22
CA LEU A 291 -22.79 -15.29 20.20
C LEU A 291 -23.47 -14.19 19.37
N GLU A 292 -23.95 -13.15 20.04
CA GLU A 292 -24.56 -11.98 19.41
C GLU A 292 -23.52 -11.18 18.61
N ALA A 293 -22.32 -11.00 19.18
CA ALA A 293 -21.19 -10.38 18.49
C ALA A 293 -20.84 -11.16 17.21
N MET A 294 -20.68 -12.47 17.30
CA MET A 294 -20.36 -13.31 16.14
C MET A 294 -21.45 -13.23 15.06
N LYS A 295 -22.74 -13.21 15.45
CA LYS A 295 -23.85 -13.07 14.52
C LYS A 295 -23.78 -11.75 13.75
N ASP A 296 -23.62 -10.64 14.46
CA ASP A 296 -23.59 -9.30 13.85
C ASP A 296 -22.31 -9.10 13.03
N LEU A 297 -21.14 -9.52 13.53
CA LEU A 297 -19.87 -9.42 12.80
C LEU A 297 -19.88 -10.25 11.51
N ASN A 298 -20.43 -11.47 11.55
CA ASN A 298 -20.61 -12.29 10.34
C ASN A 298 -21.64 -11.67 9.38
N LYS A 299 -22.74 -11.10 9.88
CA LYS A 299 -23.71 -10.41 9.03
C LYS A 299 -23.07 -9.19 8.35
N SER A 300 -22.19 -8.47 9.05
CA SER A 300 -21.47 -7.32 8.48
C SER A 300 -20.45 -7.71 7.41
N SER A 301 -19.91 -8.94 7.42
CA SER A 301 -18.85 -9.40 6.50
C SER A 301 -19.33 -10.17 5.26
N GLN A 302 -20.58 -10.64 5.21
CA GLN A 302 -21.10 -11.53 4.14
C GLN A 302 -21.58 -10.84 2.86
N ALA A 303 -21.32 -9.55 2.65
CA ALA A 303 -21.75 -8.87 1.44
C ALA A 303 -20.57 -8.14 0.77
N SER A 304 -20.31 -8.48 -0.49
CA SER A 304 -19.23 -7.97 -1.34
C SER A 304 -19.03 -6.45 -1.24
N ASP A 305 -17.77 -6.04 -1.39
CA ASP A 305 -17.21 -4.70 -1.25
C ASP A 305 -18.10 -3.58 -1.81
N ALA A 306 -18.53 -2.71 -0.90
CA ALA A 306 -18.98 -1.37 -1.20
C ALA A 306 -18.56 -0.47 -0.04
N GLY A 307 -17.46 0.27 -0.26
CA GLY A 307 -17.13 1.57 0.34
C GLY A 307 -17.30 1.74 1.84
N LEU A 308 -16.19 1.64 2.57
CA LEU A 308 -16.03 2.37 3.84
C LEU A 308 -15.82 3.86 3.53
N LEU A 309 -16.54 4.72 4.27
CA LEU A 309 -16.59 6.19 4.23
C LEU A 309 -17.37 6.82 3.05
N HIS A 310 -18.69 6.89 3.20
CA HIS A 310 -19.55 7.77 2.38
C HIS A 310 -20.24 8.81 3.26
N GLY A 311 -19.89 10.08 3.03
CA GLY A 311 -20.83 11.19 3.17
C GLY A 311 -21.53 11.41 1.82
N PHE A 312 -22.82 11.72 1.89
CA PHE A 312 -23.71 12.34 0.88
C PHE A 312 -23.72 11.91 -0.61
N GLY A 313 -24.84 11.30 -1.00
CA GLY A 313 -25.45 11.40 -2.34
C GLY A 313 -26.68 10.49 -2.54
N PRO A 314 -27.80 10.95 -3.14
CA PRO A 314 -29.13 10.33 -3.04
C PRO A 314 -29.34 9.07 -3.90
N ARG A 315 -30.34 8.29 -3.47
CA ARG A 315 -30.70 6.94 -3.93
C ARG A 315 -30.87 6.79 -5.46
N LYS A 316 -30.36 5.63 -5.91
CA LYS A 316 -30.48 4.98 -7.22
C LYS A 316 -31.81 5.21 -7.95
N LEU A 317 -31.72 5.79 -9.15
CA LEU A 317 -32.72 5.62 -10.21
C LEU A 317 -32.87 4.14 -10.57
N ARG A 318 -34.12 3.67 -10.64
CA ARG A 318 -34.54 2.31 -11.03
C ARG A 318 -33.81 1.82 -12.28
N LYS A 319 -32.91 0.83 -12.14
CA LYS A 319 -32.39 0.08 -13.28
C LYS A 319 -33.44 -0.92 -13.76
N LYS A 320 -33.87 -0.76 -15.02
CA LYS A 320 -34.53 -1.80 -15.81
C LYS A 320 -33.63 -3.05 -15.84
N LYS A 321 -34.25 -4.23 -15.72
CA LYS A 321 -33.60 -5.54 -15.88
C LYS A 321 -32.99 -5.64 -17.27
N ASN A 322 -31.67 -5.54 -17.38
CA ASN A 322 -30.90 -6.07 -18.51
C ASN A 322 -30.14 -7.31 -18.01
N LEU A 323 -30.18 -8.39 -18.78
CA LEU A 323 -29.36 -9.58 -18.54
C LEU A 323 -27.87 -9.23 -18.47
N PRO A 324 -27.04 -9.99 -17.74
CA PRO A 324 -25.63 -9.65 -17.55
C PRO A 324 -24.87 -9.74 -18.88
N VAL A 325 -24.33 -8.59 -19.32
CA VAL A 325 -23.39 -8.52 -20.43
C VAL A 325 -22.04 -9.05 -19.92
N LYS A 326 -21.46 -10.06 -20.60
CA LYS A 326 -20.11 -10.55 -20.30
C LYS A 326 -19.07 -9.54 -20.82
N LEU A 327 -18.00 -9.32 -20.06
CA LEU A 327 -16.92 -8.42 -20.45
C LEU A 327 -16.01 -9.10 -21.48
N ARG A 328 -15.66 -8.40 -22.56
CA ARG A 328 -14.83 -8.91 -23.65
C ARG A 328 -13.36 -8.54 -23.43
N VAL A 329 -12.47 -9.52 -23.44
CA VAL A 329 -11.03 -9.35 -23.24
C VAL A 329 -10.26 -9.88 -24.45
N LEU A 330 -9.38 -9.05 -25.01
CA LEU A 330 -8.39 -9.50 -26.00
C LEU A 330 -7.09 -9.87 -25.28
N THR A 331 -6.74 -11.16 -25.25
CA THR A 331 -5.41 -11.60 -24.79
C THR A 331 -4.43 -11.59 -25.95
N ALA A 332 -3.33 -10.86 -25.83
CA ALA A 332 -2.40 -10.67 -26.93
C ALA A 332 -0.93 -10.83 -26.55
N SER A 333 -0.15 -11.39 -27.47
CA SER A 333 1.28 -11.66 -27.26
C SER A 333 2.08 -11.64 -28.57
N PRO A 334 3.23 -10.95 -28.64
CA PRO A 334 4.25 -11.22 -29.64
C PRO A 334 4.97 -12.53 -29.29
N VAL A 335 5.12 -13.43 -30.26
CA VAL A 335 5.61 -14.79 -30.01
C VAL A 335 6.86 -15.04 -30.83
N ARG A 336 7.98 -15.28 -30.13
CA ARG A 336 9.22 -15.84 -30.68
C ARG A 336 9.88 -16.68 -29.60
N GLN A 337 9.59 -17.98 -29.58
CA GLN A 337 9.91 -18.82 -28.44
C GLN A 337 10.25 -20.26 -28.84
N LYS A 338 11.12 -20.91 -28.06
CA LYS A 338 11.42 -22.34 -28.16
C LYS A 338 10.15 -23.16 -27.94
N GLU A 339 10.08 -24.31 -28.60
CA GLU A 339 8.87 -25.15 -28.61
C GLU A 339 8.43 -25.56 -27.20
N ALA A 340 9.38 -25.93 -26.34
CA ALA A 340 9.11 -26.38 -24.98
C ALA A 340 8.46 -25.27 -24.13
N VAL A 341 8.99 -24.05 -24.19
CA VAL A 341 8.47 -22.92 -23.40
C VAL A 341 7.10 -22.46 -23.93
N LEU A 342 6.95 -22.33 -25.25
CA LEU A 342 5.68 -21.88 -25.83
C LEU A 342 4.52 -22.85 -25.52
N ARG A 343 4.81 -24.16 -25.46
CA ARG A 343 3.82 -25.18 -25.11
C ARG A 343 3.21 -24.93 -23.73
N GLU A 344 4.05 -24.59 -22.76
CA GLU A 344 3.64 -24.30 -21.38
C GLU A 344 2.82 -23.01 -21.30
N PHE A 345 3.23 -21.95 -22.00
CA PHE A 345 2.46 -20.70 -22.10
C PHE A 345 1.06 -20.94 -22.67
N LEU A 346 0.95 -21.62 -23.81
CA LEU A 346 -0.33 -21.92 -24.46
C LEU A 346 -1.21 -22.87 -23.61
N GLU A 347 -0.60 -23.78 -22.84
CA GLU A 347 -1.33 -24.57 -21.86
C GLU A 347 -1.93 -23.69 -20.77
N SER A 348 -1.16 -22.76 -20.20
CA SER A 348 -1.66 -21.88 -19.14
C SER A 348 -2.84 -21.01 -19.60
N LEU A 349 -2.85 -20.54 -20.86
CA LEU A 349 -3.98 -19.80 -21.42
C LEU A 349 -5.28 -20.61 -21.51
N GLN A 350 -5.19 -21.93 -21.71
CA GLN A 350 -6.35 -22.83 -21.73
C GLN A 350 -6.93 -23.05 -20.32
N LEU A 351 -6.13 -22.81 -19.28
CA LEU A 351 -6.50 -23.03 -17.88
C LEU A 351 -7.04 -21.77 -17.19
N LEU A 352 -7.05 -20.63 -17.87
CA LEU A 352 -7.57 -19.38 -17.31
C LEU A 352 -9.05 -19.50 -16.96
N ASP A 353 -9.39 -19.03 -15.76
CA ASP A 353 -10.77 -18.82 -15.34
C ASP A 353 -11.38 -17.66 -16.13
N THR A 354 -12.35 -18.00 -16.97
CA THR A 354 -13.08 -17.06 -17.84
C THR A 354 -14.49 -16.77 -17.32
N SER A 355 -14.76 -17.06 -16.05
CA SER A 355 -16.06 -16.79 -15.42
C SER A 355 -16.42 -15.31 -15.53
N GLY A 356 -17.52 -15.02 -16.24
CA GLY A 356 -17.98 -13.64 -16.51
C GLY A 356 -17.26 -12.92 -17.66
N LEU A 357 -16.31 -13.58 -18.33
CA LEU A 357 -15.51 -13.03 -19.42
C LEU A 357 -15.80 -13.74 -20.75
N GLU A 358 -15.59 -13.03 -21.85
CA GLU A 358 -15.46 -13.55 -23.20
C GLU A 358 -14.04 -13.26 -23.69
N LEU A 359 -13.30 -14.29 -24.07
CA LEU A 359 -11.87 -14.23 -24.33
C LEU A 359 -11.55 -14.49 -25.79
N ASP A 360 -10.93 -13.52 -26.46
CA ASP A 360 -10.37 -13.65 -27.79
C ASP A 360 -8.84 -13.55 -27.73
N PHE A 361 -8.15 -14.12 -28.71
CA PHE A 361 -6.69 -14.18 -28.73
C PHE A 361 -6.08 -13.55 -29.98
N ALA A 362 -4.99 -12.80 -29.82
CA ALA A 362 -4.20 -12.27 -30.92
C ALA A 362 -2.70 -12.52 -30.73
N PHE A 363 -2.09 -13.27 -31.65
CA PHE A 363 -0.67 -13.57 -31.63
C PHE A 363 0.02 -12.98 -32.85
N ILE A 364 1.19 -12.37 -32.65
CA ILE A 364 2.11 -12.06 -33.74
C ILE A 364 3.21 -13.12 -33.74
N ASP A 365 3.28 -13.93 -34.79
CA ASP A 365 4.31 -14.95 -34.97
C ASP A 365 5.56 -14.30 -35.59
N ASP A 366 6.56 -13.96 -34.76
CA ASP A 366 7.82 -13.36 -35.18
C ASP A 366 8.83 -14.45 -35.62
N ASN A 367 8.40 -15.30 -36.56
CA ASN A 367 9.19 -16.34 -37.23
C ASN A 367 9.57 -17.54 -36.36
N ASN A 368 8.59 -18.13 -35.65
CA ASN A 368 8.81 -19.41 -34.98
C ASN A 368 9.05 -20.54 -36.00
N ARG A 369 9.87 -21.52 -35.63
CA ARG A 369 10.20 -22.68 -36.50
C ARG A 369 9.20 -23.84 -36.39
N HIS A 370 8.16 -23.69 -35.56
CA HIS A 370 7.14 -24.69 -35.26
C HIS A 370 5.73 -24.09 -35.44
N ASN A 371 4.71 -24.94 -35.51
CA ASN A 371 3.31 -24.53 -35.78
C ASN A 371 2.40 -24.67 -34.54
N LEU A 372 2.91 -24.37 -33.35
CA LEU A 372 2.12 -24.50 -32.12
C LEU A 372 0.94 -23.51 -32.06
N LEU A 373 1.10 -22.29 -32.57
CA LEU A 373 0.01 -21.30 -32.64
C LEU A 373 -1.12 -21.78 -33.55
N GLY A 374 -0.81 -22.37 -34.70
CA GLY A 374 -1.81 -22.94 -35.60
C GLY A 374 -2.50 -24.19 -35.01
N ALA A 375 -1.84 -24.92 -34.12
CA ALA A 375 -2.48 -26.00 -33.36
C ALA A 375 -3.42 -25.44 -32.26
N PHE A 376 -3.04 -24.34 -31.61
CA PHE A 376 -3.84 -23.66 -30.60
C PHE A 376 -5.11 -23.02 -31.19
N SER A 377 -5.01 -22.39 -32.37
CA SER A 377 -6.16 -21.78 -33.05
C SER A 377 -7.24 -22.79 -33.47
N LYS A 378 -6.88 -24.07 -33.61
CA LYS A 378 -7.86 -25.15 -33.84
C LYS A 378 -8.60 -25.57 -32.58
N LYS A 379 -8.06 -25.30 -31.39
CA LYS A 379 -8.62 -25.69 -30.09
C LYS A 379 -9.43 -24.57 -29.44
N MET A 380 -8.98 -23.32 -29.58
CA MET A 380 -9.61 -22.16 -28.97
C MET A 380 -10.45 -21.38 -29.99
N LYS A 381 -11.52 -20.74 -29.52
CA LYS A 381 -12.33 -19.85 -30.36
C LYS A 381 -11.62 -18.52 -30.56
N ASN A 382 -11.90 -17.86 -31.69
CA ASN A 382 -11.51 -16.47 -31.97
C ASN A 382 -10.00 -16.17 -31.81
N VAL A 383 -9.15 -17.05 -32.34
CA VAL A 383 -7.69 -16.85 -32.37
C VAL A 383 -7.26 -16.21 -33.68
N ARG A 384 -6.57 -15.07 -33.60
CA ARG A 384 -5.95 -14.39 -34.75
C ARG A 384 -4.44 -14.56 -34.68
N ILE A 385 -3.84 -15.06 -35.76
CA ILE A 385 -2.38 -15.21 -35.90
C ILE A 385 -1.92 -14.30 -37.03
N ILE A 386 -0.95 -13.44 -36.74
CA ILE A 386 -0.46 -12.39 -37.63
C ILE A 386 1.02 -12.66 -37.90
N PRO A 387 1.49 -12.68 -39.16
CA PRO A 387 2.91 -12.85 -39.45
C PRO A 387 3.72 -11.59 -39.03
N GLY A 388 4.91 -11.81 -38.48
CA GLY A 388 5.89 -10.75 -38.16
C GLY A 388 6.50 -10.08 -39.40
N VAL A 389 7.16 -8.94 -39.21
CA VAL A 389 7.57 -8.04 -40.31
C VAL A 389 9.03 -8.24 -40.76
N THR A 390 9.94 -8.62 -39.86
CA THR A 390 11.39 -8.76 -40.15
C THR A 390 12.05 -9.93 -39.42
N ALA A 391 12.94 -10.64 -40.12
CA ALA A 391 13.76 -11.73 -39.57
C ALA A 391 15.06 -11.18 -38.97
N ASP A 392 14.95 -10.45 -37.86
CA ASP A 392 16.12 -9.96 -37.13
C ASP A 392 16.74 -11.07 -36.26
N ASN A 393 18.07 -11.04 -36.04
CA ASN A 393 18.76 -12.00 -35.17
C ASN A 393 18.44 -11.69 -33.69
N TYR A 394 17.57 -12.50 -33.09
CA TYR A 394 17.34 -12.52 -31.65
C TYR A 394 18.20 -13.62 -31.04
N LEU A 395 19.17 -13.26 -30.19
CA LEU A 395 20.05 -14.17 -29.48
C LEU A 395 19.60 -14.28 -28.02
N CYS A 396 19.20 -15.50 -27.64
CA CYS A 396 18.80 -15.88 -26.29
C CYS A 396 19.57 -17.16 -25.94
N ASP A 397 20.33 -17.13 -24.85
CA ASP A 397 21.07 -18.28 -24.32
C ASP A 397 20.66 -18.58 -22.87
N GLU A 398 21.30 -19.56 -22.22
CA GLU A 398 20.98 -19.90 -20.82
C GLU A 398 21.41 -18.81 -19.81
N THR A 399 22.19 -17.82 -20.24
CA THR A 399 22.70 -16.75 -19.39
C THR A 399 21.82 -15.53 -19.45
N THR A 400 21.52 -14.98 -20.64
CA THR A 400 20.71 -13.76 -20.78
C THR A 400 20.10 -13.55 -22.19
N HIS A 401 19.23 -12.55 -22.31
CA HIS A 401 18.67 -12.08 -23.56
C HIS A 401 19.48 -10.89 -24.07
N HIS A 402 19.97 -10.96 -25.31
CA HIS A 402 20.69 -9.85 -25.94
C HIS A 402 19.73 -8.95 -26.71
N TRP A 403 19.17 -7.95 -26.03
CA TRP A 403 18.27 -6.97 -26.64
C TRP A 403 19.05 -5.94 -27.47
N GLN A 404 18.71 -5.85 -28.74
CA GLN A 404 19.15 -4.79 -29.64
C GLN A 404 18.04 -3.74 -29.78
N GLU A 405 18.41 -2.49 -30.01
CA GLU A 405 17.47 -1.36 -29.99
C GLU A 405 16.37 -1.47 -31.06
N ASN A 406 16.71 -1.97 -32.25
CA ASN A 406 15.77 -2.29 -33.32
C ASN A 406 14.71 -3.34 -32.89
N LEU A 407 15.08 -4.33 -32.06
CA LEU A 407 14.16 -5.35 -31.56
C LEU A 407 13.15 -4.78 -30.57
N ILE A 408 13.59 -3.89 -29.68
CA ILE A 408 12.72 -3.20 -28.70
C ILE A 408 11.62 -2.43 -29.44
N TRP A 409 12.00 -1.62 -30.43
CA TRP A 409 11.03 -0.81 -31.18
C TRP A 409 10.15 -1.64 -32.12
N LYS A 410 10.64 -2.79 -32.58
CA LYS A 410 9.80 -3.77 -33.29
C LYS A 410 8.70 -4.33 -32.38
N VAL A 411 9.06 -4.75 -31.16
CA VAL A 411 8.10 -5.23 -30.15
C VAL A 411 7.11 -4.12 -29.77
N ALA A 412 7.56 -2.87 -29.64
CA ALA A 412 6.69 -1.71 -29.44
C ALA A 412 5.63 -1.60 -30.55
N GLY A 413 6.05 -1.73 -31.82
CA GLY A 413 5.14 -1.73 -32.97
C GLY A 413 4.12 -2.88 -32.96
N TYR A 414 4.52 -4.05 -32.46
CA TYR A 414 3.62 -5.19 -32.24
C TYR A 414 2.60 -4.92 -31.14
N LYS A 415 3.03 -4.41 -29.98
CA LYS A 415 2.13 -4.02 -28.88
C LYS A 415 1.13 -2.94 -29.31
N ASP A 416 1.56 -1.93 -30.08
CA ASP A 416 0.68 -0.91 -30.66
C ASP A 416 -0.34 -1.46 -31.66
N LYS A 417 -0.01 -2.55 -32.36
CA LYS A 417 -0.97 -3.24 -33.23
C LYS A 417 -2.07 -3.90 -32.40
N PHE A 418 -1.74 -4.50 -31.26
CA PHE A 418 -2.74 -5.08 -30.35
C PHE A 418 -3.65 -4.02 -29.73
N ILE A 419 -3.12 -2.84 -29.37
CA ILE A 419 -3.95 -1.69 -28.91
C ILE A 419 -5.00 -1.33 -29.97
N ARG A 420 -4.60 -1.19 -31.24
CA ARG A 420 -5.54 -0.89 -32.33
C ARG A 420 -6.59 -1.98 -32.51
N MET A 421 -6.18 -3.25 -32.49
CA MET A 421 -7.11 -4.38 -32.59
C MET A 421 -8.12 -4.42 -31.44
N ALA A 422 -7.69 -4.08 -30.22
CA ALA A 422 -8.58 -3.99 -29.06
C ALA A 422 -9.62 -2.87 -29.21
N LEU A 423 -9.19 -1.70 -29.70
CA LEU A 423 -10.08 -0.56 -29.96
C LEU A 423 -11.06 -0.83 -31.10
N GLU A 424 -10.58 -1.31 -32.24
CA GLU A 424 -11.39 -1.64 -33.43
C GLU A 424 -12.36 -2.80 -33.16
N GLY A 425 -11.96 -3.75 -32.32
CA GLY A 425 -12.74 -4.94 -31.97
C GLY A 425 -13.75 -4.73 -30.84
N ASP A 426 -13.89 -3.51 -30.33
CA ASP A 426 -14.83 -3.14 -29.25
C ASP A 426 -14.63 -3.95 -27.95
N TYR A 427 -13.36 -4.21 -27.56
CA TYR A 427 -13.05 -4.94 -26.33
C TYR A 427 -13.08 -4.03 -25.10
N ASP A 428 -13.48 -4.60 -23.96
CA ASP A 428 -13.47 -3.92 -22.66
C ASP A 428 -12.05 -3.86 -22.07
N TYR A 429 -11.23 -4.88 -22.35
CA TYR A 429 -9.85 -4.95 -21.89
C TYR A 429 -8.91 -5.56 -22.94
N LEU A 430 -7.66 -5.11 -22.93
CA LEU A 430 -6.52 -5.74 -23.58
C LEU A 430 -5.60 -6.33 -22.50
N PHE A 431 -5.33 -7.63 -22.57
CA PHE A 431 -4.38 -8.30 -21.70
C PHE A 431 -3.10 -8.64 -22.47
N LEU A 432 -2.03 -7.89 -22.21
CA LEU A 432 -0.72 -8.10 -22.81
C LEU A 432 0.11 -9.03 -21.95
N VAL A 433 0.54 -10.15 -22.54
CA VAL A 433 1.28 -11.19 -21.82
C VAL A 433 2.43 -11.71 -22.68
N ASP A 434 3.59 -11.91 -22.07
CA ASP A 434 4.75 -12.46 -22.77
C ASP A 434 4.62 -13.98 -22.92
N SER A 435 5.14 -14.50 -24.04
CA SER A 435 5.01 -15.92 -24.42
C SER A 435 5.94 -16.88 -23.67
N ASP A 436 6.62 -16.38 -22.63
CA ASP A 436 7.49 -17.11 -21.72
C ASP A 436 6.93 -17.18 -20.29
N LEU A 437 5.66 -16.81 -20.09
CA LEU A 437 4.99 -16.89 -18.79
C LEU A 437 4.10 -18.14 -18.69
N PHE A 438 4.04 -18.74 -17.50
CA PHE A 438 2.98 -19.68 -17.14
C PHE A 438 2.01 -19.01 -16.17
N LEU A 439 0.81 -18.70 -16.64
CA LEU A 439 -0.20 -17.96 -15.87
C LEU A 439 -0.87 -18.84 -14.80
N HIS A 440 -1.23 -18.21 -13.67
CA HIS A 440 -2.11 -18.83 -12.70
C HIS A 440 -3.56 -18.81 -13.23
N PRO A 441 -4.39 -19.85 -13.02
CA PRO A 441 -5.77 -19.90 -13.52
C PRO A 441 -6.62 -18.66 -13.17
N LYS A 442 -6.42 -18.11 -11.97
CA LYS A 442 -7.17 -16.95 -11.46
C LYS A 442 -6.59 -15.58 -11.87
N THR A 443 -5.44 -15.51 -12.54
CA THR A 443 -4.77 -14.23 -12.84
C THR A 443 -5.73 -13.27 -13.58
N LEU A 444 -6.33 -13.71 -14.69
CA LEU A 444 -7.12 -12.80 -15.53
C LEU A 444 -8.42 -12.33 -14.85
N SER A 445 -9.19 -13.27 -14.27
CA SER A 445 -10.44 -12.92 -13.59
C SER A 445 -10.20 -12.02 -12.37
N HIS A 446 -9.10 -12.24 -11.64
CA HIS A 446 -8.67 -11.38 -10.55
C HIS A 446 -8.31 -9.98 -11.03
N LEU A 447 -7.43 -9.83 -12.03
CA LEU A 447 -7.03 -8.52 -12.55
C LEU A 447 -8.22 -7.70 -13.04
N VAL A 448 -9.19 -8.33 -13.71
CA VAL A 448 -10.44 -7.65 -14.13
C VAL A 448 -11.27 -7.21 -12.92
N SER A 449 -11.32 -8.02 -11.85
CA SER A 449 -12.08 -7.71 -10.64
C SER A 449 -11.56 -6.48 -9.88
N LEU A 450 -10.28 -6.13 -10.03
CA LEU A 450 -9.66 -4.97 -9.37
C LEU A 450 -10.20 -3.63 -9.88
N GLY A 451 -10.82 -3.61 -11.07
CA GLY A 451 -11.37 -2.39 -11.66
C GLY A 451 -10.33 -1.30 -11.94
N LYS A 452 -9.06 -1.68 -12.14
CA LYS A 452 -7.96 -0.75 -12.42
C LYS A 452 -7.82 -0.53 -13.92
N ASP A 453 -7.48 0.72 -14.29
CA ASP A 453 -7.34 1.11 -15.69
C ASP A 453 -6.10 0.47 -16.34
N ILE A 454 -5.00 0.34 -15.60
CA ILE A 454 -3.76 -0.35 -15.99
C ILE A 454 -3.22 -1.09 -14.76
N VAL A 455 -3.11 -2.41 -14.84
CA VAL A 455 -2.58 -3.24 -13.75
C VAL A 455 -1.77 -4.42 -14.29
N ALA A 456 -0.60 -4.67 -13.72
CA ALA A 456 0.25 -5.80 -14.05
C ALA A 456 0.30 -6.82 -12.91
N GLU A 457 0.14 -8.10 -13.20
CA GLU A 457 0.44 -9.14 -12.22
C GLU A 457 1.96 -9.36 -12.16
N VAL A 458 2.55 -9.24 -10.97
CA VAL A 458 3.99 -9.27 -10.74
C VAL A 458 4.53 -10.68 -10.91
N PHE A 459 5.61 -10.79 -11.68
CA PHE A 459 6.43 -11.99 -11.77
C PHE A 459 7.91 -11.66 -11.52
N TRP A 460 8.63 -12.69 -11.13
CA TRP A 460 9.98 -12.57 -10.61
C TRP A 460 10.96 -13.24 -11.55
N THR A 461 11.90 -12.46 -12.09
CA THR A 461 12.85 -12.94 -13.09
C THR A 461 14.26 -13.02 -12.53
N LYS A 462 14.91 -14.17 -12.70
CA LYS A 462 16.36 -14.30 -12.51
C LYS A 462 17.06 -14.07 -13.84
N TRP A 463 17.36 -12.80 -14.14
CA TRP A 463 18.01 -12.40 -15.40
C TRP A 463 19.37 -13.08 -15.60
N GLU A 464 20.08 -13.36 -14.51
CA GLU A 464 21.24 -14.23 -14.50
C GLU A 464 21.03 -15.35 -13.46
N PRO A 465 21.54 -16.58 -13.69
CA PRO A 465 21.33 -17.71 -12.79
C PRO A 465 21.78 -17.47 -11.33
N TYR A 466 22.77 -16.60 -11.14
CA TYR A 466 23.41 -16.31 -9.85
C TYR A 466 22.84 -15.08 -9.14
N LEU A 467 22.03 -14.26 -9.81
CA LEU A 467 21.44 -13.05 -9.25
C LEU A 467 20.10 -13.36 -8.55
N ALA A 468 19.74 -12.50 -7.60
CA ALA A 468 18.43 -12.55 -6.97
C ALA A 468 17.34 -12.26 -8.02
N PRO A 469 16.17 -12.90 -7.91
CA PRO A 469 15.06 -12.56 -8.79
C PRO A 469 14.60 -11.13 -8.52
N LEU A 470 14.32 -10.37 -9.59
CA LEU A 470 13.77 -9.02 -9.51
C LEU A 470 12.41 -8.96 -10.21
N PRO A 471 11.51 -8.08 -9.77
CA PRO A 471 10.17 -7.97 -10.33
C PRO A 471 10.19 -7.18 -11.64
N GLN A 472 9.26 -7.42 -12.56
CA GLN A 472 9.16 -6.63 -13.80
C GLN A 472 8.58 -5.22 -13.61
N VAL A 473 8.25 -4.82 -12.37
CA VAL A 473 7.66 -3.53 -12.00
C VAL A 473 8.63 -2.68 -11.18
N TRP A 474 8.48 -1.36 -11.20
CA TRP A 474 9.40 -0.44 -10.53
C TRP A 474 8.73 0.84 -10.02
N VAL A 475 9.43 1.56 -9.13
CA VAL A 475 8.92 2.74 -8.42
C VAL A 475 8.91 4.00 -9.29
N SER A 476 10.00 4.30 -10.01
CA SER A 476 10.09 5.48 -10.87
C SER A 476 11.19 5.35 -11.93
N ASP A 477 11.21 6.29 -12.88
CA ASP A 477 12.28 6.48 -13.86
C ASP A 477 12.59 5.21 -14.69
N SER A 478 13.87 4.91 -14.92
CA SER A 478 14.35 3.84 -15.79
C SER A 478 14.61 2.52 -15.04
N TYR A 479 13.65 2.09 -14.20
CA TYR A 479 13.73 0.89 -13.34
C TYR A 479 14.32 1.14 -11.93
N GLN A 480 13.96 2.26 -11.30
CA GLN A 480 14.31 2.53 -9.91
C GLN A 480 13.41 1.72 -8.96
N LEU A 481 13.99 0.94 -8.05
CA LEU A 481 13.26 0.08 -7.10
C LEU A 481 13.04 0.74 -5.72
N TYR A 482 13.18 2.05 -5.63
CA TYR A 482 13.05 2.80 -4.38
C TYR A 482 12.41 4.17 -4.62
N HIS A 483 11.74 4.71 -3.60
CA HIS A 483 11.25 6.08 -3.63
C HIS A 483 12.35 7.07 -3.26
N THR A 484 12.42 8.18 -3.99
CA THR A 484 13.30 9.32 -3.65
C THR A 484 12.57 10.63 -3.92
N ARG A 485 12.80 11.66 -3.09
CA ARG A 485 12.29 13.02 -3.33
C ARG A 485 13.24 13.76 -4.27
N ARG A 486 12.71 14.73 -5.02
CA ARG A 486 13.54 15.55 -5.90
C ARG A 486 14.61 16.29 -5.10
N GLY A 487 15.88 16.08 -5.46
CA GLY A 487 17.03 16.67 -4.77
C GLY A 487 17.46 15.96 -3.48
N GLU A 488 16.80 14.86 -3.12
CA GLU A 488 17.22 14.02 -1.99
C GLU A 488 18.48 13.22 -2.36
N VAL A 489 19.53 13.37 -1.56
CA VAL A 489 20.76 12.57 -1.68
C VAL A 489 20.66 11.44 -0.65
N LEU A 490 20.54 10.21 -1.15
CA LEU A 490 20.46 9.01 -0.30
C LEU A 490 21.86 8.46 -0.05
N SER A 491 22.13 8.07 1.19
CA SER A 491 23.26 7.18 1.47
C SER A 491 22.98 5.80 0.86
N GLU A 492 24.03 5.02 0.58
CA GLU A 492 23.87 3.64 0.08
C GLU A 492 23.04 2.77 1.04
N GLU A 493 23.15 3.01 2.35
CA GLU A 493 22.37 2.28 3.36
C GLU A 493 20.87 2.58 3.25
N GLU A 494 20.47 3.84 3.10
CA GLU A 494 19.07 4.23 2.95
C GLU A 494 18.51 3.79 1.58
N LEU A 495 19.34 3.85 0.51
CA LEU A 495 18.97 3.33 -0.80
C LEU A 495 18.67 1.82 -0.74
N ASN A 496 19.57 1.03 -0.16
CA ASN A 496 19.39 -0.42 -0.02
C ASN A 496 18.19 -0.77 0.85
N LYS A 497 17.95 -0.01 1.92
CA LYS A 497 16.78 -0.17 2.78
C LYS A 497 15.48 0.07 2.01
N ARG A 498 15.38 1.17 1.24
CA ARG A 498 14.17 1.47 0.46
C ARG A 498 13.93 0.47 -0.67
N ILE A 499 14.99 -0.05 -1.30
CA ILE A 499 14.87 -1.17 -2.25
C ILE A 499 14.30 -2.40 -1.56
N ALA A 500 14.85 -2.78 -0.40
CA ALA A 500 14.37 -3.94 0.34
C ALA A 500 12.90 -3.76 0.80
N GLU A 501 12.50 -2.55 1.19
CA GLU A 501 11.10 -2.23 1.53
C GLU A 501 10.16 -2.40 0.34
N PHE A 502 10.55 -1.93 -0.86
CA PHE A 502 9.75 -2.11 -2.07
C PHE A 502 9.64 -3.57 -2.49
N LEU A 503 10.76 -4.32 -2.47
CA LEU A 503 10.74 -5.75 -2.80
C LEU A 503 9.90 -6.55 -1.79
N LYS A 504 10.00 -6.22 -0.50
CA LYS A 504 9.19 -6.83 0.56
C LYS A 504 7.71 -6.54 0.36
N LEU A 505 7.36 -5.31 -0.02
CA LEU A 505 6.00 -4.92 -0.33
C LEU A 505 5.44 -5.80 -1.46
N LEU A 506 6.18 -6.00 -2.54
CA LEU A 506 5.78 -6.87 -3.66
C LEU A 506 5.80 -8.38 -3.34
N SER A 507 6.34 -8.79 -2.19
CA SER A 507 6.35 -10.19 -1.76
C SER A 507 5.10 -10.59 -0.99
N ASN A 508 4.23 -9.62 -0.65
CA ASN A 508 2.98 -9.87 0.06
C ASN A 508 1.81 -9.68 -0.90
N PRO A 509 0.80 -10.59 -0.89
CA PRO A 509 -0.41 -10.42 -1.69
C PRO A 509 -1.06 -9.05 -1.46
N GLY A 510 -1.25 -8.32 -2.55
CA GLY A 510 -1.77 -6.97 -2.55
C GLY A 510 -1.67 -6.32 -3.92
N THR A 511 -2.37 -5.19 -4.07
CA THR A 511 -2.34 -4.35 -5.27
C THR A 511 -1.69 -3.01 -4.91
N TYR A 512 -0.57 -2.68 -5.54
CA TYR A 512 0.30 -1.58 -5.17
C TYR A 512 0.47 -0.59 -6.32
N LYS A 513 0.48 0.71 -6.03
CA LYS A 513 0.77 1.72 -7.05
C LYS A 513 2.27 1.71 -7.37
N VAL A 514 2.60 1.74 -8.66
CA VAL A 514 3.98 1.72 -9.17
C VAL A 514 4.19 2.84 -10.20
N GLY A 515 5.46 3.18 -10.48
CA GLY A 515 5.80 4.17 -11.53
C GLY A 515 6.08 3.54 -12.88
N GLY A 516 6.28 2.23 -12.94
CA GLY A 516 6.28 1.49 -14.19
C GLY A 516 6.09 0.00 -14.02
N LEU A 517 5.70 -0.63 -15.13
CA LEU A 517 5.30 -2.02 -15.24
C LEU A 517 5.63 -2.56 -16.64
N GLY A 518 5.74 -3.88 -16.74
CA GLY A 518 6.08 -4.60 -17.98
C GLY A 518 4.98 -5.58 -18.40
N ALA A 519 5.35 -6.74 -18.91
CA ALA A 519 4.41 -7.77 -19.32
C ALA A 519 3.47 -8.27 -18.21
N CYS A 520 2.48 -9.07 -18.61
CA CYS A 520 1.36 -9.52 -17.77
C CYS A 520 0.46 -8.37 -17.32
N THR A 521 0.14 -7.46 -18.25
CA THR A 521 -0.57 -6.22 -18.00
C THR A 521 -1.97 -6.21 -18.61
N LEU A 522 -2.96 -5.95 -17.77
CA LEU A 522 -4.35 -5.68 -18.17
C LEU A 522 -4.55 -4.17 -18.35
N ILE A 523 -5.05 -3.78 -19.51
CA ILE A 523 -5.32 -2.39 -19.89
C ILE A 523 -6.80 -2.27 -20.21
N SER A 524 -7.50 -1.41 -19.48
CA SER A 524 -8.91 -1.11 -19.72
C SER A 524 -9.12 -0.37 -21.03
N ARG A 525 -10.32 -0.48 -21.59
CA ARG A 525 -10.77 0.32 -22.72
C ARG A 525 -10.61 1.82 -22.50
N LYS A 526 -10.93 2.31 -21.30
CA LYS A 526 -10.74 3.72 -20.93
C LYS A 526 -9.29 4.15 -21.12
N ALA A 527 -8.34 3.34 -20.65
CA ALA A 527 -6.91 3.59 -20.81
C ALA A 527 -6.48 3.51 -22.29
N LEU A 528 -6.95 2.51 -23.04
CA LEU A 528 -6.66 2.40 -24.48
C LEU A 528 -7.15 3.63 -25.26
N SER A 529 -8.35 4.12 -24.95
CA SER A 529 -8.95 5.29 -25.60
C SER A 529 -8.28 6.62 -25.24
N ALA A 530 -7.44 6.65 -24.19
CA ALA A 530 -6.70 7.85 -23.80
C ALA A 530 -5.51 8.15 -24.72
N GLY A 531 -5.18 7.28 -25.68
CA GLY A 531 -4.07 7.47 -26.62
C GLY A 531 -2.76 6.83 -26.16
N LEU A 532 -2.84 5.75 -25.37
CA LEU A 532 -1.67 4.95 -25.01
C LEU A 532 -1.01 4.31 -26.24
N CYS A 533 0.31 4.27 -26.22
CA CYS A 533 1.13 3.51 -27.17
C CYS A 533 2.49 3.19 -26.53
N PHE A 534 3.24 2.31 -27.18
CA PHE A 534 4.60 1.90 -26.81
C PHE A 534 5.68 2.63 -27.61
N LYS A 535 5.30 3.54 -28.51
CA LYS A 535 6.25 4.33 -29.31
C LYS A 535 7.21 5.12 -28.44
N GLU A 536 8.41 5.30 -28.96
CA GLU A 536 9.42 6.17 -28.39
C GLU A 536 8.90 7.60 -28.22
N ILE A 537 9.21 8.18 -27.07
CA ILE A 537 9.08 9.59 -26.77
C ILE A 537 10.46 10.20 -27.02
N TYR A 538 10.58 10.97 -28.10
CA TYR A 538 11.86 11.44 -28.66
C TYR A 538 12.76 12.23 -27.70
N ASN A 539 12.20 12.80 -26.62
CA ASN A 539 12.93 13.61 -25.65
C ASN A 539 13.27 12.87 -24.35
N LEU A 540 13.13 11.54 -24.32
CA LEU A 540 13.55 10.69 -23.20
C LEU A 540 14.79 9.88 -23.58
N GLY A 541 15.85 9.94 -22.76
CA GLY A 541 17.16 9.35 -23.07
C GLY A 541 17.36 7.89 -22.67
N PHE A 542 16.32 7.17 -22.21
CA PHE A 542 16.43 5.77 -21.80
C PHE A 542 15.68 4.82 -22.76
N SER A 543 16.25 3.64 -22.96
CA SER A 543 15.70 2.58 -23.83
C SER A 543 14.62 1.75 -23.13
N GLY A 544 13.76 1.06 -23.89
CA GLY A 544 12.75 0.11 -23.41
C GLY A 544 11.31 0.61 -23.56
N GLU A 545 10.52 -0.06 -24.38
CA GLU A 545 9.18 0.35 -24.81
C GLU A 545 8.18 0.46 -23.66
N ASP A 546 8.28 -0.43 -22.66
CA ASP A 546 7.41 -0.42 -21.48
C ASP A 546 7.60 0.86 -20.64
N ARG A 547 8.83 1.40 -20.59
CA ARG A 547 9.12 2.67 -19.89
C ARG A 547 8.41 3.84 -20.56
N HIS A 548 8.47 3.89 -21.90
CA HIS A 548 7.81 4.93 -22.68
C HIS A 548 6.28 4.83 -22.58
N PHE A 549 5.73 3.62 -22.54
CA PHE A 549 4.31 3.39 -22.26
C PHE A 549 3.91 3.90 -20.87
N CYS A 550 4.65 3.53 -19.82
CA CYS A 550 4.34 3.92 -18.43
C CYS A 550 4.38 5.43 -18.23
N ILE A 551 5.38 6.10 -18.80
CA ILE A 551 5.51 7.56 -18.72
C ILE A 551 4.37 8.25 -19.47
N ARG A 552 4.01 7.74 -20.65
CA ARG A 552 2.85 8.24 -21.40
C ARG A 552 1.56 8.07 -20.61
N ALA A 553 1.36 6.92 -19.96
CA ALA A 553 0.21 6.68 -19.09
C ALA A 553 0.16 7.69 -17.94
N ALA A 554 1.27 7.89 -17.23
CA ALA A 554 1.36 8.87 -16.15
C ALA A 554 1.11 10.30 -16.64
N ALA A 555 1.66 10.69 -17.80
CA ALA A 555 1.44 12.00 -18.41
C ALA A 555 -0.01 12.24 -18.85
N LEU A 556 -0.74 11.17 -19.19
CA LEU A 556 -2.18 11.20 -19.49
C LEU A 556 -3.06 11.14 -18.23
N GLY A 557 -2.46 11.13 -17.03
CA GLY A 557 -3.17 11.08 -15.76
C GLY A 557 -3.70 9.67 -15.40
N LEU A 558 -3.18 8.63 -16.04
CA LEU A 558 -3.49 7.23 -15.72
C LEU A 558 -2.49 6.71 -14.68
N GLU A 559 -3.01 6.01 -13.68
CA GLU A 559 -2.20 5.38 -12.65
C GLU A 559 -1.84 3.94 -13.03
N LEU A 560 -0.67 3.50 -12.58
CA LEU A 560 -0.12 2.16 -12.85
C LEU A 560 -0.13 1.35 -11.55
N TYR A 561 -0.58 0.11 -11.64
CA TYR A 561 -0.70 -0.78 -10.49
C TYR A 561 0.03 -2.11 -10.73
N ALA A 562 0.60 -2.67 -9.67
CA ALA A 562 1.21 -3.98 -9.61
C ALA A 562 0.41 -4.86 -8.64
N ASP A 563 -0.11 -5.99 -9.10
CA ASP A 563 -0.78 -6.99 -8.27
C ASP A 563 0.14 -8.19 -8.02
N THR A 564 -0.06 -8.88 -6.89
CA THR A 564 0.82 -9.97 -6.43
C THR A 564 0.05 -11.19 -5.92
N HIS A 565 -1.28 -11.25 -6.15
CA HIS A 565 -2.12 -12.33 -5.64
C HIS A 565 -1.92 -13.64 -6.39
N TYR A 566 -1.71 -13.56 -7.71
CA TYR A 566 -1.68 -14.71 -8.60
C TYR A 566 -0.51 -14.61 -9.58
N SER A 567 0.68 -14.37 -9.03
CA SER A 567 1.94 -14.23 -9.75
C SER A 567 2.18 -15.37 -10.74
N PRO A 568 2.39 -15.09 -12.04
CA PRO A 568 2.74 -16.13 -12.99
C PRO A 568 4.19 -16.56 -12.81
N PHE A 569 4.50 -17.75 -13.30
CA PHE A 569 5.86 -18.26 -13.29
C PHE A 569 6.57 -17.84 -14.58
N HIS A 570 7.74 -17.20 -14.47
CA HIS A 570 8.52 -16.78 -15.64
C HIS A 570 9.50 -17.87 -16.06
N ILE A 571 9.33 -18.39 -17.27
CA ILE A 571 10.17 -19.42 -17.88
C ILE A 571 11.25 -18.72 -18.72
N TYR A 572 12.15 -18.01 -18.04
CA TYR A 572 13.16 -17.18 -18.70
C TYR A 572 14.15 -18.03 -19.52
N ARG A 573 14.43 -19.27 -19.09
CA ARG A 573 15.29 -20.24 -19.79
C ARG A 573 14.71 -21.66 -19.74
N GLU A 574 15.17 -22.56 -20.60
CA GLU A 574 14.63 -23.93 -20.65
C GLU A 574 14.91 -24.72 -19.36
N SER A 575 16.01 -24.41 -18.67
CA SER A 575 16.31 -25.02 -17.38
C SER A 575 15.30 -24.70 -16.28
N ASP A 576 14.51 -23.62 -16.41
CA ASP A 576 13.44 -23.25 -15.48
C ASP A 576 12.21 -24.16 -15.60
N LEU A 577 12.08 -24.96 -16.68
CA LEU A 577 10.96 -25.90 -16.87
C LEU A 577 10.86 -26.94 -15.74
N LYS A 578 11.97 -27.24 -15.05
CA LYS A 578 11.96 -28.13 -13.87
C LYS A 578 11.25 -27.46 -12.69
N ALA A 579 11.59 -26.21 -12.40
CA ALA A 579 10.97 -25.43 -11.32
C ALA A 579 9.49 -25.12 -11.62
N LEU A 580 9.13 -24.99 -12.90
CA LEU A 580 7.74 -24.87 -13.33
C LEU A 580 6.89 -26.07 -12.89
N GLN A 581 7.42 -27.31 -12.91
CA GLN A 581 6.65 -28.48 -12.46
C GLN A 581 6.31 -28.39 -10.97
N GLU A 582 7.24 -27.92 -10.14
CA GLU A 582 6.98 -27.68 -8.71
C GLU A 582 5.93 -26.58 -8.50
N TYR A 583 5.94 -25.54 -9.34
CA TYR A 583 4.92 -24.48 -9.33
C TYR A 583 3.54 -25.04 -9.70
N LYS A 584 3.44 -25.83 -10.78
CA LYS A 584 2.20 -26.50 -11.20
C LYS A 584 1.62 -27.39 -10.10
N GLU A 585 2.45 -28.18 -9.44
CA GLU A 585 1.99 -29.03 -8.34
C GLU A 585 1.39 -28.24 -7.17
N LYS A 586 1.93 -27.05 -6.86
CA LYS A 586 1.42 -26.20 -5.77
C LYS A 586 0.04 -25.65 -6.10
N ILE A 587 -0.17 -25.15 -7.32
CA ILE A 587 -1.41 -24.47 -7.71
C ILE A 587 -2.57 -25.44 -7.95
N PHE A 588 -2.31 -26.71 -8.32
CA PHE A 588 -3.37 -27.70 -8.59
C PHE A 588 -3.65 -28.66 -7.43
N LYS A 589 -2.81 -28.74 -6.39
CA LYS A 589 -3.10 -29.53 -5.18
C LYS A 589 -4.05 -28.82 -4.20
N SER A 590 -4.27 -27.51 -4.33
CA SER A 590 -5.07 -26.70 -3.41
C SER A 590 -6.59 -26.72 -3.68
N ASP A 591 -7.07 -27.22 -4.83
CA ASP A 591 -8.50 -27.17 -5.23
C ASP A 591 -9.25 -28.52 -5.13
N GLY A 592 -8.77 -29.48 -4.33
CA GLY A 592 -9.43 -30.76 -4.09
C GLY A 592 -10.27 -30.80 -2.80
N GLY A 593 -11.58 -30.58 -2.92
CA GLY A 593 -12.56 -30.76 -1.84
C GLY A 593 -12.64 -32.18 -1.27
N SER A 594 -13.10 -32.25 -0.02
CA SER A 594 -13.38 -33.42 0.81
C SER A 594 -13.72 -34.73 0.08
N THR A 595 -12.94 -35.78 0.34
CA THR A 595 -13.45 -37.16 0.30
C THR A 595 -12.96 -37.93 1.51
N GLN A 596 -13.92 -38.60 2.14
CA GLN A 596 -13.79 -39.41 3.35
C GLN A 596 -12.69 -40.46 3.27
N LYS A 597 -12.10 -40.72 4.44
CA LYS A 597 -11.35 -41.95 4.79
C LYS A 597 -11.87 -43.19 4.05
N LYS A 598 -10.99 -43.86 3.30
CA LYS A 598 -10.96 -45.32 3.25
C LYS A 598 -9.54 -45.81 3.52
N ARG A 599 -9.41 -46.49 4.66
CA ARG A 599 -8.30 -47.38 4.98
C ARG A 599 -8.32 -48.56 3.99
N GLY A 600 -7.13 -48.94 3.53
CA GLY A 600 -6.81 -50.29 3.09
C GLY A 600 -6.49 -50.43 1.60
N ALA A 601 -5.20 -50.55 1.27
CA ALA A 601 -4.64 -51.73 0.60
C ALA A 601 -3.13 -51.58 0.37
N ALA A 602 -2.39 -52.54 0.92
CA ALA A 602 -1.09 -53.08 0.49
C ALA A 602 0.00 -52.10 -0.01
N SER A 603 0.91 -51.76 0.90
CA SER A 603 2.28 -51.37 0.56
C SER A 603 3.05 -52.56 -0.03
N ALA A 604 3.45 -52.46 -1.30
CA ALA A 604 4.55 -53.25 -1.84
C ALA A 604 5.90 -52.65 -1.38
N PRO A 605 6.90 -53.49 -1.05
CA PRO A 605 8.08 -53.05 -0.30
C PRO A 605 9.16 -52.50 -1.23
N GLY A 606 9.87 -51.48 -0.76
CA GLY A 606 11.22 -51.18 -1.24
C GLY A 606 11.40 -49.81 -1.89
N GLN A 607 11.35 -48.76 -1.09
CA GLN A 607 12.34 -47.68 -1.21
C GLN A 607 12.45 -47.00 0.16
N ARG A 608 13.54 -47.31 0.87
CA ARG A 608 13.92 -46.66 2.13
C ARG A 608 14.04 -45.16 1.86
N ARG A 609 13.03 -44.37 2.27
CA ARG A 609 13.22 -42.93 2.50
C ARG A 609 14.34 -42.79 3.54
N LYS A 610 15.48 -42.23 3.13
CA LYS A 610 16.50 -41.77 4.08
C LYS A 610 15.80 -40.81 5.04
N LYS A 611 15.77 -41.14 6.33
CA LYS A 611 15.37 -40.22 7.40
C LYS A 611 16.33 -39.03 7.30
N GLU A 612 15.88 -37.90 6.75
CA GLU A 612 16.66 -36.67 6.80
C GLU A 612 16.91 -36.34 8.28
N ARG A 613 18.18 -36.13 8.63
CA ARG A 613 18.59 -35.81 9.99
C ARG A 613 18.05 -34.41 10.32
N ALA A 614 17.44 -34.25 11.50
CA ALA A 614 16.98 -32.96 11.97
C ALA A 614 18.14 -31.95 11.97
N PRO A 615 17.92 -30.72 11.44
CA PRO A 615 18.97 -29.72 11.33
C PRO A 615 19.40 -29.25 12.72
N LYS A 616 20.72 -29.16 12.93
CA LYS A 616 21.32 -28.73 14.19
C LYS A 616 21.42 -27.21 14.30
N ILE A 617 21.22 -26.70 15.51
CA ILE A 617 21.34 -25.27 15.82
C ILE A 617 22.62 -25.05 16.63
N THR A 618 23.50 -24.22 16.12
CA THR A 618 24.75 -23.82 16.79
C THR A 618 24.59 -22.42 17.36
N LEU A 619 24.72 -22.29 18.68
CA LEU A 619 24.86 -20.99 19.35
C LEU A 619 26.22 -20.38 18.99
N ALA A 620 26.24 -19.10 18.65
CA ALA A 620 27.46 -18.32 18.51
C ALA A 620 27.34 -17.05 19.37
N MET A 621 28.28 -16.82 20.27
CA MET A 621 28.19 -15.75 21.26
C MET A 621 29.57 -15.13 21.51
N LEU A 622 29.59 -13.80 21.62
CA LEU A 622 30.73 -13.00 22.05
C LEU A 622 30.57 -12.66 23.53
N VAL A 623 31.60 -12.90 24.34
CA VAL A 623 31.57 -12.64 25.79
C VAL A 623 32.81 -11.85 26.23
N ARG A 624 32.64 -10.97 27.22
CA ARG A 624 33.75 -10.34 27.96
C ARG A 624 33.25 -9.87 29.33
N ASN A 625 33.83 -10.39 30.40
CA ASN A 625 33.53 -9.97 31.78
C ASN A 625 32.03 -10.00 32.15
N GLU A 626 31.38 -11.11 31.87
CA GLU A 626 29.94 -11.33 32.09
C GLU A 626 29.65 -12.25 33.29
N ALA A 627 30.68 -12.69 34.04
CA ALA A 627 30.49 -13.52 35.22
C ALA A 627 29.87 -12.70 36.36
N GLY A 628 28.59 -12.96 36.65
CA GLY A 628 27.81 -12.22 37.65
C GLY A 628 26.76 -11.26 37.07
N ARG A 629 26.62 -11.21 35.73
CA ARG A 629 25.53 -10.49 35.05
C ARG A 629 24.43 -11.46 34.61
N TYR A 630 24.14 -11.54 33.32
CA TYR A 630 23.03 -12.33 32.79
C TYR A 630 23.48 -13.64 32.09
N LEU A 631 24.78 -13.83 31.89
CA LEU A 631 25.33 -14.93 31.08
C LEU A 631 24.87 -16.32 31.52
N GLU A 632 24.90 -16.62 32.83
CA GLU A 632 24.46 -17.94 33.33
C GLU A 632 22.99 -18.21 32.95
N ARG A 633 22.09 -17.24 33.20
CA ARG A 633 20.66 -17.30 32.84
C ARG A 633 20.45 -17.45 31.32
N VAL A 634 21.20 -16.69 30.52
CA VAL A 634 21.12 -16.74 29.04
C VAL A 634 21.55 -18.10 28.52
N LEU A 635 22.68 -18.64 29.00
CA LEU A 635 23.20 -19.94 28.58
C LEU A 635 22.30 -21.10 29.04
N GLU A 636 21.74 -21.04 30.26
CA GLU A 636 20.76 -22.02 30.74
C GLU A 636 19.54 -22.08 29.82
N ASN A 637 19.00 -20.93 29.43
CA ASN A 637 17.88 -20.85 28.50
C ASN A 637 18.27 -21.38 27.09
N ALA A 638 19.39 -20.92 26.54
CA ALA A 638 19.86 -21.31 25.22
C ALA A 638 20.15 -22.81 25.10
N SER A 639 20.71 -23.42 26.15
CA SER A 639 21.04 -24.86 26.19
C SER A 639 19.85 -25.78 25.92
N ARG A 640 18.62 -25.29 26.12
CA ARG A 640 17.37 -26.04 25.91
C ARG A 640 17.04 -26.27 24.44
N TYR A 641 17.60 -25.47 23.52
CA TYR A 641 17.26 -25.52 22.10
C TYR A 641 18.43 -25.46 21.13
N VAL A 642 19.67 -25.45 21.62
CA VAL A 642 20.88 -25.53 20.79
C VAL A 642 21.52 -26.91 20.89
N ASP A 643 22.22 -27.33 19.83
CA ASP A 643 22.91 -28.62 19.76
C ASP A 643 24.43 -28.48 19.87
N ASN A 644 24.97 -27.31 19.56
CA ASN A 644 26.38 -26.97 19.74
C ASN A 644 26.48 -25.50 20.18
N ALA A 645 27.63 -25.12 20.73
CA ALA A 645 27.92 -23.75 21.10
C ALA A 645 29.34 -23.35 20.68
N VAL A 646 29.47 -22.11 20.21
CA VAL A 646 30.71 -21.45 19.84
C VAL A 646 30.78 -20.16 20.63
N ILE A 647 31.76 -20.07 21.52
CA ILE A 647 31.96 -18.91 22.38
C ILE A 647 33.30 -18.27 22.02
N LEU A 648 33.25 -17.00 21.62
CA LEU A 648 34.43 -16.15 21.51
C LEU A 648 34.51 -15.30 22.78
N ASP A 649 35.53 -15.55 23.59
CA ASP A 649 35.86 -14.76 24.77
C ASP A 649 36.87 -13.66 24.38
N ASP A 650 36.45 -12.40 24.50
CA ASP A 650 37.30 -11.25 24.21
C ASP A 650 38.18 -10.89 25.41
N ALA A 651 39.02 -11.84 25.83
CA ALA A 651 40.00 -11.69 26.92
C ALA A 651 39.39 -11.36 28.29
N SER A 652 38.39 -12.12 28.76
CA SER A 652 37.80 -11.92 30.08
C SER A 652 38.84 -12.04 31.21
N GLU A 653 38.67 -11.20 32.24
CA GLU A 653 39.52 -11.12 33.43
C GLU A 653 38.82 -11.69 34.67
N ASP A 654 37.54 -12.03 34.54
CA ASP A 654 36.71 -12.69 35.56
C ASP A 654 36.46 -14.17 35.21
N SER A 655 35.55 -14.83 35.93
CA SER A 655 35.21 -16.24 35.72
C SER A 655 34.27 -16.52 34.54
N THR A 656 34.20 -15.64 33.53
CA THR A 656 33.27 -15.77 32.38
C THR A 656 33.46 -17.09 31.64
N VAL A 657 34.71 -17.48 31.40
CA VAL A 657 35.06 -18.71 30.70
C VAL A 657 34.63 -19.94 31.50
N GLU A 658 34.79 -19.91 32.83
CA GLU A 658 34.36 -20.98 33.74
C GLU A 658 32.84 -21.12 33.75
N VAL A 659 32.10 -20.01 33.75
CA VAL A 659 30.63 -20.00 33.64
C VAL A 659 30.18 -20.68 32.34
N CYS A 660 30.77 -20.29 31.19
CA CYS A 660 30.48 -20.93 29.91
C CYS A 660 30.69 -22.45 29.95
N LYS A 661 31.84 -22.90 30.46
CA LYS A 661 32.18 -24.34 30.57
C LYS A 661 31.24 -25.09 31.51
N LYS A 662 30.86 -24.47 32.63
CA LYS A 662 29.98 -25.05 33.65
C LYS A 662 28.55 -25.22 33.11
N VAL A 663 27.97 -24.16 32.55
CA VAL A 663 26.55 -24.15 32.13
C VAL A 663 26.34 -24.97 30.87
N LEU A 664 27.25 -24.90 29.90
CA LEU A 664 27.16 -25.67 28.65
C LEU A 664 27.68 -27.11 28.79
N LYS A 665 27.82 -27.61 30.03
CA LYS A 665 28.23 -28.99 30.28
C LYS A 665 27.20 -29.96 29.70
N GLY A 666 27.57 -30.63 28.60
CA GLY A 666 26.69 -31.53 27.84
C GLY A 666 26.30 -31.03 26.46
N VAL A 667 26.57 -29.75 26.15
CA VAL A 667 26.50 -29.19 24.81
C VAL A 667 27.93 -29.16 24.23
N PRO A 668 28.19 -29.74 23.05
CA PRO A 668 29.46 -29.58 22.35
C PRO A 668 29.88 -28.11 22.26
N LEU A 669 31.03 -27.76 22.85
CA LEU A 669 31.49 -26.38 23.01
C LEU A 669 32.84 -26.17 22.32
N THR A 670 32.88 -25.20 21.40
CA THR A 670 34.11 -24.59 20.89
C THR A 670 34.29 -23.25 21.58
N LEU A 671 35.32 -23.11 22.42
CA LEU A 671 35.62 -21.85 23.13
C LEU A 671 36.99 -21.35 22.73
N VAL A 672 37.06 -20.10 22.27
CA VAL A 672 38.30 -19.42 21.88
C VAL A 672 38.43 -18.15 22.69
N SER A 673 39.57 -17.96 23.37
CA SER A 673 39.87 -16.74 24.14
C SER A 673 40.93 -15.90 23.44
N ASN A 674 40.63 -14.63 23.23
CA ASN A 674 41.61 -13.65 22.77
C ASN A 674 42.63 -13.34 23.87
N LYS A 675 43.86 -13.00 23.48
CA LYS A 675 44.93 -12.62 24.43
C LYS A 675 44.83 -11.18 24.90
N LYS A 676 44.15 -10.33 24.13
CA LYS A 676 43.96 -8.90 24.39
C LYS A 676 42.53 -8.51 23.99
N PRO A 677 41.91 -7.54 24.67
CA PRO A 677 40.59 -7.04 24.28
C PRO A 677 40.62 -6.40 22.89
N GLY A 678 39.65 -6.76 22.05
CA GLY A 678 39.40 -6.18 20.73
C GLY A 678 38.13 -5.33 20.67
N PHE A 679 37.43 -5.14 21.79
CA PHE A 679 36.10 -4.49 21.85
C PHE A 679 36.01 -3.08 21.26
N GLU A 680 37.14 -2.38 21.08
CA GLU A 680 37.20 -1.09 20.37
C GLU A 680 36.84 -1.18 18.88
N ASN A 681 36.90 -2.38 18.30
CA ASN A 681 36.58 -2.66 16.91
C ASN A 681 35.70 -3.92 16.80
N GLU A 682 34.38 -3.71 16.96
CA GLU A 682 33.37 -4.78 17.04
C GLU A 682 33.40 -5.70 15.81
N ILE A 683 33.60 -5.16 14.61
CA ILE A 683 33.54 -5.95 13.37
C ILE A 683 34.62 -7.03 13.32
N VAL A 684 35.79 -6.79 13.88
CA VAL A 684 36.87 -7.78 13.93
C VAL A 684 36.43 -8.98 14.78
N LEU A 685 35.81 -8.73 15.93
CA LEU A 685 35.29 -9.78 16.81
C LEU A 685 34.12 -10.52 16.19
N ARG A 686 33.20 -9.83 15.50
CA ARG A 686 32.06 -10.45 14.82
C ARG A 686 32.51 -11.36 13.67
N LYS A 687 33.49 -10.94 12.87
CA LYS A 687 34.11 -11.77 11.82
C LYS A 687 34.83 -12.99 12.39
N GLN A 688 35.61 -12.80 13.45
CA GLN A 688 36.30 -13.90 14.13
C GLN A 688 35.30 -14.93 14.68
N LEU A 689 34.26 -14.48 15.38
CA LEU A 689 33.19 -15.36 15.88
C LEU A 689 32.53 -16.13 14.73
N TRP A 690 32.22 -15.44 13.63
CA TRP A 690 31.63 -16.03 12.44
C TRP A 690 32.53 -17.11 11.81
N GLU A 691 33.81 -16.83 11.62
CA GLU A 691 34.77 -17.77 11.03
C GLU A 691 34.92 -19.04 11.88
N ILE A 692 35.06 -18.89 13.20
CA ILE A 692 35.10 -20.03 14.13
C ILE A 692 33.79 -20.83 14.02
N THR A 693 32.65 -20.14 13.99
CA THR A 693 31.34 -20.77 13.91
C THR A 693 31.14 -21.55 12.62
N VAL A 694 31.41 -20.94 11.47
CA VAL A 694 31.33 -21.57 10.15
C VAL A 694 32.29 -22.76 10.04
N GLY A 695 33.47 -22.67 10.68
CA GLY A 695 34.43 -23.78 10.77
C GLY A 695 33.85 -25.05 11.42
N THR A 696 32.82 -24.93 12.26
CA THR A 696 32.12 -26.09 12.85
C THR A 696 31.14 -26.78 11.90
N LYS A 697 30.94 -26.24 10.68
CA LYS A 697 29.95 -26.69 9.68
C LYS A 697 28.52 -26.77 10.26
N PRO A 698 27.99 -25.65 10.77
CA PRO A 698 26.65 -25.61 11.37
C PRO A 698 25.57 -25.80 10.30
N ASP A 699 24.39 -26.32 10.68
CA ASP A 699 23.20 -26.25 9.80
C ASP A 699 22.52 -24.89 9.98
N TRP A 700 22.28 -24.51 11.24
CA TRP A 700 21.80 -23.19 11.65
C TRP A 700 22.77 -22.53 12.62
N ILE A 701 22.94 -21.22 12.49
CA ILE A 701 23.70 -20.35 13.38
C ILE A 701 22.70 -19.43 14.09
N LEU A 702 22.67 -19.49 15.42
CA LEU A 702 21.92 -18.57 16.28
C LEU A 702 22.93 -17.66 16.99
N ILE A 703 22.85 -16.34 16.77
CA ILE A 703 23.71 -15.37 17.47
C ILE A 703 22.90 -14.66 18.53
N LEU A 704 23.36 -14.78 19.78
CA LEU A 704 22.85 -14.06 20.95
C LEU A 704 24.01 -13.34 21.64
N ASP A 705 23.78 -12.11 22.08
CA ASP A 705 24.68 -11.44 23.02
C ASP A 705 24.46 -11.97 24.45
N ALA A 706 25.43 -11.76 25.35
CA ALA A 706 25.43 -12.33 26.71
C ALA A 706 24.30 -11.82 27.63
N ASP A 707 23.53 -10.83 27.17
CA ASP A 707 22.38 -10.22 27.83
C ASP A 707 21.09 -10.35 27.00
N GLU A 708 21.03 -11.25 26.02
CA GLU A 708 19.84 -11.52 25.20
C GLU A 708 19.27 -12.92 25.47
N ILE A 709 17.99 -13.01 25.83
CA ILE A 709 17.30 -14.27 26.14
C ILE A 709 15.96 -14.36 25.43
N PHE A 710 15.60 -15.55 24.92
CA PHE A 710 14.27 -15.77 24.36
C PHE A 710 13.21 -16.01 25.44
N GLU A 711 11.95 -15.68 25.13
CA GLU A 711 10.79 -16.04 25.96
C GLU A 711 10.64 -17.56 26.18
N ASP A 712 9.86 -17.95 27.19
CA ASP A 712 9.81 -19.34 27.67
C ASP A 712 9.26 -20.35 26.67
N SER A 713 8.51 -19.88 25.67
CA SER A 713 7.94 -20.70 24.58
C SER A 713 8.99 -21.13 23.53
N ALA A 714 10.16 -20.49 23.53
CA ALA A 714 11.17 -20.64 22.49
C ALA A 714 11.71 -22.06 22.27
N PRO A 715 11.93 -22.91 23.29
CA PRO A 715 12.46 -24.24 23.06
C PRO A 715 11.63 -25.09 22.11
N ALA A 716 10.30 -24.99 22.17
CA ALA A 716 9.40 -25.69 21.26
C ALA A 716 9.39 -25.03 19.87
N ALA A 717 9.32 -23.71 19.82
CA ALA A 717 9.15 -22.97 18.58
C ALA A 717 10.43 -22.90 17.73
N ILE A 718 11.60 -22.63 18.31
CA ILE A 718 12.89 -22.52 17.58
C ILE A 718 13.19 -23.82 16.82
N ARG A 719 12.94 -24.97 17.44
CA ARG A 719 13.12 -26.28 16.78
C ARG A 719 12.20 -26.47 15.58
N SER A 720 10.94 -26.05 15.69
CA SER A 720 9.98 -26.08 14.57
C SER A 720 10.39 -25.11 13.46
N LEU A 721 10.93 -23.94 13.79
CA LEU A 721 11.42 -22.97 12.81
C LEU A 721 12.61 -23.54 12.01
N ALA A 722 13.58 -24.13 12.69
CA ALA A 722 14.77 -24.71 12.05
C ALA A 722 14.44 -25.86 11.07
N ALA A 723 13.35 -26.59 11.33
CA ALA A 723 12.90 -27.70 10.50
C ALA A 723 12.18 -27.28 9.20
N LYS A 724 11.73 -26.02 9.07
CA LYS A 724 11.01 -25.58 7.87
C LYS A 724 11.95 -25.53 6.65
N PRO A 725 11.60 -26.17 5.52
CA PRO A 725 12.37 -26.08 4.28
C PRO A 725 12.20 -24.71 3.63
N GLY A 726 13.18 -24.29 2.83
CA GLY A 726 13.10 -23.06 2.03
C GLY A 726 13.34 -21.75 2.80
N ILE A 727 13.54 -21.80 4.13
CA ILE A 727 13.88 -20.64 4.95
C ILE A 727 15.35 -20.68 5.35
N TYR A 728 16.03 -19.54 5.15
CA TYR A 728 17.47 -19.35 5.35
C TYR A 728 17.80 -18.34 6.46
N HIS A 729 16.85 -17.53 6.93
CA HIS A 729 17.03 -16.78 8.16
C HIS A 729 15.68 -16.51 8.85
N TYR A 730 15.72 -16.31 10.17
CA TYR A 730 14.57 -15.87 10.96
C TYR A 730 14.87 -14.59 11.71
N SER A 731 13.90 -13.68 11.65
CA SER A 731 13.92 -12.41 12.36
C SER A 731 12.93 -12.39 13.52
N PHE A 732 13.29 -11.70 14.60
CA PHE A 732 12.56 -11.67 15.87
C PHE A 732 12.50 -10.24 16.43
N ARG A 733 11.53 -9.97 17.31
CA ARG A 733 11.39 -8.67 17.98
C ARG A 733 12.19 -8.65 19.29
N LEU A 734 12.92 -7.56 19.52
CA LEU A 734 13.76 -7.37 20.70
C LEU A 734 13.13 -6.35 21.65
N TYR A 735 13.00 -6.70 22.92
CA TYR A 735 12.41 -5.87 23.97
C TYR A 735 13.50 -5.42 24.94
N ASP A 736 13.75 -4.11 24.99
CA ASP A 736 14.73 -3.50 25.88
C ASP A 736 14.17 -3.47 27.32
N MET A 737 14.52 -4.49 28.11
CA MET A 737 13.97 -4.71 29.45
C MET A 737 14.52 -3.69 30.44
N TRP A 738 13.62 -3.06 31.20
CA TRP A 738 13.96 -2.05 32.20
C TRP A 738 13.95 -2.60 33.63
N ASP A 739 13.16 -3.65 33.86
CA ASP A 739 13.24 -4.57 35.00
C ASP A 739 12.68 -5.94 34.57
N GLU A 740 12.35 -6.85 35.51
CA GLU A 740 11.82 -8.18 35.17
C GLU A 740 10.42 -8.16 34.54
N ASN A 741 9.66 -7.09 34.77
CA ASN A 741 8.24 -6.96 34.41
C ASN A 741 7.96 -5.80 33.45
N LEU A 742 8.91 -4.90 33.22
CA LEU A 742 8.75 -3.72 32.39
C LEU A 742 9.83 -3.66 31.31
N TYR A 743 9.44 -3.24 30.11
CA TYR A 743 10.36 -2.87 29.05
C TYR A 743 10.14 -1.41 28.65
N ARG A 744 11.18 -0.77 28.10
CA ARG A 744 11.09 0.62 27.68
C ARG A 744 10.43 0.75 26.31
N SER A 745 9.44 1.62 26.22
CA SER A 745 8.68 1.94 25.01
C SER A 745 8.38 3.43 24.94
N ASP A 746 9.23 4.16 24.23
CA ASP A 746 9.07 5.59 23.96
C ASP A 746 9.80 5.98 22.65
N GLN A 747 9.90 7.28 22.37
CA GLN A 747 10.38 7.83 21.09
C GLN A 747 11.72 7.23 20.61
N TYR A 748 12.67 6.97 21.53
CA TYR A 748 14.01 6.47 21.21
C TYR A 748 14.20 4.98 21.55
N TRP A 749 13.19 4.36 22.13
CA TRP A 749 13.21 3.00 22.67
C TRP A 749 12.07 2.19 22.08
N ASN A 750 12.17 1.92 20.79
CA ASN A 750 11.12 1.27 20.00
C ASN A 750 11.62 0.00 19.31
N SER A 751 12.68 -0.64 19.84
CA SER A 751 13.28 -1.87 19.31
C SER A 751 12.29 -3.01 19.08
N HIS A 752 11.23 -3.06 19.90
CA HIS A 752 10.17 -4.07 19.87
C HIS A 752 9.23 -3.91 18.66
N ASN A 753 9.27 -2.78 17.96
CA ASN A 753 8.47 -2.55 16.75
C ASN A 753 9.13 -3.12 15.49
N PHE A 754 10.37 -3.61 15.59
CA PHE A 754 11.16 -4.07 14.44
C PHE A 754 11.61 -5.53 14.58
N TYR A 755 11.49 -6.27 13.49
CA TYR A 755 12.05 -7.62 13.37
C TYR A 755 13.50 -7.54 12.91
N ARG A 756 14.40 -8.24 13.61
CA ARG A 756 15.83 -8.29 13.29
C ARG A 756 16.35 -9.73 13.29
N PRO A 757 17.30 -10.11 12.40
CA PRO A 757 17.80 -11.48 12.32
C PRO A 757 18.50 -11.92 13.61
N PHE A 758 18.15 -13.11 14.12
CA PHE A 758 18.90 -13.80 15.18
C PHE A 758 19.39 -15.19 14.76
N MET A 759 18.74 -15.80 13.76
CA MET A 759 19.02 -17.18 13.34
C MET A 759 19.19 -17.23 11.81
N VAL A 760 20.28 -17.83 11.31
CA VAL A 760 20.58 -17.96 9.88
C VAL A 760 21.01 -19.39 9.56
N ARG A 761 20.53 -19.93 8.44
CA ARG A 761 20.95 -21.21 7.90
C ARG A 761 22.28 -21.00 7.19
N PHE A 762 23.26 -21.81 7.54
CA PHE A 762 24.56 -21.71 6.89
C PHE A 762 24.47 -22.27 5.47
N THR A 763 24.92 -21.49 4.49
CA THR A 763 24.90 -21.82 3.07
C THR A 763 26.34 -21.87 2.56
N PRO A 764 26.91 -23.07 2.35
CA PRO A 764 28.25 -23.21 1.80
C PRO A 764 28.38 -22.50 0.44
N GLY A 765 29.48 -21.77 0.25
CA GLY A 765 29.76 -21.04 -1.00
C GLY A 765 29.01 -19.72 -1.17
N PHE A 766 28.12 -19.33 -0.24
CA PHE A 766 27.54 -18.00 -0.23
C PHE A 766 28.60 -16.96 0.19
N ASN A 767 28.71 -15.88 -0.57
CA ASN A 767 29.65 -14.80 -0.29
C ASN A 767 29.11 -13.88 0.81
N TYR A 768 29.38 -14.19 2.07
CA TYR A 768 28.93 -13.40 3.23
C TYR A 768 29.68 -12.06 3.32
N GLN A 769 28.95 -10.94 3.24
CA GLN A 769 29.49 -9.58 3.24
C GLN A 769 29.19 -8.86 4.55
N TRP A 770 30.16 -8.14 5.10
CA TRP A 770 30.03 -7.44 6.39
C TRP A 770 29.93 -5.93 6.21
N LYS A 771 29.23 -5.25 7.14
CA LYS A 771 29.33 -3.80 7.30
C LYS A 771 30.67 -3.47 7.95
N GLU A 772 31.59 -2.89 7.20
CA GLU A 772 32.96 -2.59 7.66
C GLU A 772 33.01 -1.34 8.56
N THR A 773 32.27 -1.34 9.67
CA THR A 773 32.27 -0.25 10.65
C THR A 773 32.81 -0.74 12.00
N PRO A 774 33.70 0.02 12.68
CA PRO A 774 34.25 -0.39 13.99
C PRO A 774 33.21 -0.53 15.11
N GLN A 775 32.05 0.09 14.93
CA GLN A 775 30.91 0.07 15.84
C GLN A 775 29.63 -0.14 15.01
N HIS A 776 28.60 -0.75 15.59
CA HIS A 776 27.28 -0.94 14.96
C HIS A 776 27.34 -1.68 13.61
N CYS A 777 28.28 -2.61 13.45
CA CYS A 777 28.42 -3.43 12.24
C CYS A 777 27.30 -4.49 12.08
N GLY A 778 26.50 -4.69 13.14
CA GLY A 778 25.50 -5.74 13.22
C GLY A 778 26.09 -7.09 13.62
N ARG A 779 25.22 -8.01 14.03
CA ARG A 779 25.62 -9.34 14.52
C ARG A 779 25.88 -10.36 13.39
N PHE A 780 25.36 -10.12 12.20
CA PHE A 780 25.48 -10.98 11.03
C PHE A 780 26.07 -10.22 9.83
N PRO A 781 26.60 -10.94 8.83
CA PRO A 781 26.84 -10.38 7.50
C PRO A 781 25.57 -9.69 6.97
N VAL A 782 25.69 -8.48 6.40
CA VAL A 782 24.53 -7.66 6.02
C VAL A 782 23.68 -8.28 4.92
N ASN A 783 24.28 -9.10 4.06
CA ASN A 783 23.61 -9.69 2.91
C ASN A 783 22.86 -10.98 3.23
N ILE A 784 22.78 -11.42 4.51
CA ILE A 784 21.96 -12.59 4.87
C ILE A 784 20.46 -12.34 4.66
N THR A 785 20.01 -11.09 4.69
CA THR A 785 18.61 -10.73 4.44
C THR A 785 18.21 -10.91 2.98
N GLY A 786 19.19 -10.97 2.07
CA GLY A 786 18.99 -11.36 0.68
C GLY A 786 18.76 -12.87 0.48
N LEU A 787 19.02 -13.68 1.52
CA LEU A 787 18.61 -15.09 1.54
C LEU A 787 17.13 -15.16 1.96
N GLY A 788 16.31 -15.99 1.31
CA GLY A 788 14.88 -16.11 1.64
C GLY A 788 14.66 -16.39 3.13
N GLY A 789 13.97 -15.48 3.83
CA GLY A 789 13.77 -15.55 5.29
C GLY A 789 12.32 -15.35 5.71
N ASP A 790 12.08 -15.48 7.01
CA ASP A 790 10.76 -15.31 7.61
C ASP A 790 10.85 -14.60 8.98
N SER A 791 9.72 -14.11 9.48
CA SER A 791 9.62 -13.46 10.80
C SER A 791 8.87 -14.35 11.78
N SER A 792 9.35 -14.45 13.01
CA SER A 792 8.71 -15.24 14.07
C SER A 792 8.14 -14.34 15.16
N GLN A 793 6.95 -14.68 15.65
CA GLN A 793 6.33 -13.98 16.78
C GLN A 793 7.05 -14.17 18.11
N LEU A 794 8.00 -15.12 18.20
CA LEU A 794 8.86 -15.26 19.37
C LEU A 794 9.56 -13.93 19.67
N ARG A 795 9.61 -13.60 20.96
CA ARG A 795 10.20 -12.36 21.47
C ARG A 795 11.53 -12.65 22.14
N VAL A 796 12.45 -11.71 22.01
CA VAL A 796 13.76 -11.71 22.68
C VAL A 796 13.79 -10.58 23.69
N LYS A 797 14.16 -10.86 24.93
CA LYS A 797 14.43 -9.88 25.98
C LYS A 797 15.90 -9.47 25.92
N HIS A 798 16.15 -8.17 25.92
CA HIS A 798 17.48 -7.58 26.06
C HIS A 798 17.63 -7.05 27.49
N LEU A 799 18.32 -7.83 28.32
CA LEU A 799 18.45 -7.65 29.75
C LEU A 799 19.49 -6.58 30.13
N GLY A 800 20.33 -6.18 29.17
CA GLY A 800 21.43 -5.23 29.37
C GLY A 800 21.03 -3.82 29.79
N TRP A 801 19.74 -3.55 29.94
CA TRP A 801 19.20 -2.28 30.40
C TRP A 801 18.48 -2.35 31.76
N MET A 802 18.30 -3.55 32.32
CA MET A 802 17.49 -3.73 33.54
C MET A 802 18.12 -3.00 34.73
N LYS A 803 19.39 -3.26 35.01
CA LYS A 803 20.06 -2.66 36.16
C LYS A 803 20.50 -1.21 35.88
N PRO A 804 20.29 -0.28 36.82
CA PRO A 804 20.78 1.09 36.69
C PRO A 804 22.30 1.20 36.46
N GLU A 805 23.08 0.33 37.11
CA GLU A 805 24.54 0.25 36.96
C GLU A 805 24.95 -0.12 35.52
N ASP A 806 24.25 -1.05 34.88
CA ASP A 806 24.48 -1.44 33.48
C ASP A 806 24.19 -0.26 32.53
N ARG A 807 23.08 0.46 32.77
CA ARG A 807 22.70 1.67 32.00
C ARG A 807 23.76 2.75 32.09
N LEU A 808 24.26 3.03 33.30
CA LEU A 808 25.31 4.02 33.52
C LEU A 808 26.61 3.63 32.82
N ALA A 809 27.02 2.36 32.92
CA ALA A 809 28.21 1.86 32.25
C ALA A 809 28.08 1.98 30.71
N LYS A 810 26.92 1.60 30.14
CA LYS A 810 26.65 1.70 28.69
C LYS A 810 26.64 3.16 28.23
N TYR A 811 26.02 4.06 28.99
CA TYR A 811 26.00 5.50 28.71
C TYR A 811 27.42 6.09 28.67
N CYS A 812 28.23 5.88 29.72
CA CYS A 812 29.61 6.37 29.78
C CYS A 812 30.46 5.81 28.63
N ARG A 813 30.24 4.55 28.26
CA ARG A 813 30.94 3.91 27.13
C ARG A 813 30.58 4.56 25.79
N TYR A 814 29.29 4.77 25.50
CA TYR A 814 28.88 5.43 24.25
C TYR A 814 29.39 6.87 24.17
N LYS A 815 29.36 7.62 25.28
CA LYS A 815 29.95 8.96 25.32
C LYS A 815 31.46 8.98 25.06
N LYS A 816 32.19 7.94 25.47
CA LYS A 816 33.63 7.82 25.20
C LYS A 816 33.94 7.42 23.76
N LEU A 817 33.23 6.42 23.22
CA LEU A 817 33.53 5.83 21.92
C LEU A 817 32.90 6.58 20.75
N ASP A 818 31.76 7.23 20.98
CA ASP A 818 31.04 8.02 19.97
C ASP A 818 30.56 9.36 20.55
N PRO A 819 31.50 10.25 20.94
CA PRO A 819 31.17 11.50 21.64
C PRO A 819 30.27 12.44 20.83
N TYR A 820 30.25 12.29 19.50
CA TYR A 820 29.50 13.14 18.57
C TYR A 820 28.31 12.42 17.92
N GLY A 821 28.03 11.16 18.26
CA GLY A 821 26.90 10.42 17.66
C GLY A 821 27.10 10.17 16.16
N LYS A 822 28.35 9.91 15.75
CA LYS A 822 28.71 9.60 14.36
C LYS A 822 28.17 8.24 13.92
N TYR A 823 28.07 7.29 14.86
CA TYR A 823 27.71 5.91 14.58
C TYR A 823 26.36 5.51 15.19
N GLY A 824 25.87 6.19 16.22
CA GLY A 824 24.52 6.00 16.79
C GLY A 824 23.72 7.29 16.95
N VAL A 825 22.55 7.19 17.57
CA VAL A 825 21.62 8.32 17.75
C VAL A 825 21.93 9.04 19.07
N MET A 826 22.35 10.30 19.00
CA MET A 826 22.76 11.07 20.18
C MET A 826 21.63 11.24 21.19
N GLU A 827 20.42 11.49 20.73
CA GLU A 827 19.23 11.67 21.57
C GLU A 827 18.90 10.37 22.32
N GLN A 828 19.08 9.21 21.67
CA GLN A 828 18.95 7.92 22.33
C GLN A 828 19.99 7.79 23.43
N TYR A 829 21.26 8.12 23.18
CA TYR A 829 22.32 8.05 24.20
C TYR A 829 21.99 8.93 25.40
N LEU A 830 21.57 10.17 25.17
CA LEU A 830 21.16 11.09 26.23
C LEU A 830 19.95 10.57 27.02
N SER A 831 19.04 9.85 26.38
CA SER A 831 17.86 9.29 27.03
C SER A 831 18.14 8.05 27.90
N ILE A 832 19.33 7.43 27.84
CA ILE A 832 19.65 6.20 28.62
C ILE A 832 19.42 6.38 30.12
N LEU A 833 19.76 7.56 30.64
CA LEU A 833 19.66 7.90 32.06
C LEU A 833 18.46 8.81 32.37
N ASP A 834 17.45 8.83 31.51
CA ASP A 834 16.22 9.58 31.74
C ASP A 834 15.58 9.15 33.09
N PRO A 835 15.30 10.10 34.00
CA PRO A 835 14.67 9.79 35.28
C PRO A 835 13.19 9.38 35.15
N ARG A 836 12.54 9.61 34.00
CA ARG A 836 11.12 9.30 33.75
C ARG A 836 10.92 8.60 32.39
N PRO A 837 11.45 7.38 32.20
CA PRO A 837 11.33 6.66 30.94
C PRO A 837 9.88 6.20 30.69
N GLY A 838 9.49 6.09 29.41
CA GLY A 838 8.22 5.47 29.05
C GLY A 838 8.31 3.95 29.19
N LEU A 839 7.60 3.37 30.14
CA LEU A 839 7.65 1.93 30.43
C LEU A 839 6.33 1.26 30.09
N ALA A 840 6.43 0.05 29.53
CA ALA A 840 5.31 -0.81 29.19
C ALA A 840 5.45 -2.16 29.89
N PRO A 841 4.33 -2.81 30.27
CA PRO A 841 4.36 -4.11 30.94
C PRO A 841 4.80 -5.22 30.00
N TRP A 842 5.73 -6.05 30.47
CA TRP A 842 6.05 -7.34 29.87
C TRP A 842 5.08 -8.40 30.42
N VAL A 843 4.45 -9.14 29.51
CA VAL A 843 3.60 -10.29 29.81
C VAL A 843 4.12 -11.46 29.00
N GLU A 844 4.48 -12.57 29.68
CA GLU A 844 4.86 -13.82 29.00
C GLU A 844 3.72 -14.38 28.14
#